data_AF-A0AAU4QNX9-F1
#
_entry.id   AF-A0AAU4QNX9-F1
#
_cell.length_a   1.000
_cell.length_b   1.000
_cell.length_c   1.000
_cell.angle_alpha   90.00
_cell.angle_beta   90.00
_cell.angle_gamma   90.00
#
_symmetry.space_group_name_H-M   'P 1'
#
loop_
_entity.id
_entity.type
_entity.pdbx_description
1 polymer ?
#
loop_
_entity_poly.entity_id
_entity_poly.type
_entity_poly.pdbx_seq_one_letter_code
_entity_poly.pdbx_strand_id
1 'polypeptide(L)'
;MTGTTEDYAPHPHIGGRAAALRTLTAWREAAPGAPRVVVVTGDSGSGRSRLLTGFLMLCEPEYRKRLPLDEMDPSTVPPDLPAPAVPAPEGLTAAQVLWLLADHYELNATSVEGVYAELAALDEPVTVVVPDVDRAGPVRTAGEPARLVREVLSPLAATETVRLLAEVPRPLAAELAEGLASGTVQIIDLDEPEWADPEGLLRHAHAALTPESGAPELPFTVDPAARLALGAAIGRRAGTSPLVVQLAVNCILMAPEGFDPADERFLPTSVGEALDLHARRLGTDSQTLRLLLAPLALAEADGLPVHLWPRLASAVAGQDMSQAIAGGMLLAAPFVQPEEPDADAADDEQADGRTLLRLLHPAISDEIRAGLPNLAAAQGQIAMALLEAVPEQDWGKADPYVRDNIAGHTLEAGLLPQLLTDPGLFVHADPVPLRAAVEAVPTEELGAPARTYLRTAPLLTRTQAPATLRAALLETAFVEDGLPEYAEAIHQRLGLELPWQTLWSLPVPGISNVTVGSLPRPEGAATPVAVMVVPAGTPGARPVGAPGGESGSAVLVHGLVQPDHLGDIDLEQILRPSEDEHAAAPLGLSRGADYLRIWDRTDQELVAALISDTPFTAADLSADGILLVATERGAKALRIRAAGAGIAS
;
A
#
# COMPACT_ATOMS: atom_id res chain seq x y z
N MET A 1 -1.93 49.34 10.48
CA MET A 1 -1.40 49.52 11.84
C MET A 1 -0.53 48.31 12.13
N THR A 2 0.76 48.53 12.34
CA THR A 2 1.79 47.50 12.51
C THR A 2 1.79 47.04 13.97
N GLY A 3 1.04 45.99 14.28
CA GLY A 3 1.28 45.21 15.50
C GLY A 3 2.56 44.41 15.31
N THR A 4 3.49 44.52 16.25
CA THR A 4 4.70 43.71 16.32
C THR A 4 4.30 42.24 16.44
N THR A 5 4.62 41.44 15.42
CA THR A 5 4.46 39.98 15.36
C THR A 5 5.38 39.22 16.34
N GLU A 6 5.78 39.86 17.46
CA GLU A 6 6.76 39.32 18.42
C GLU A 6 6.12 38.44 19.50
N ASP A 7 4.80 38.50 19.72
CA ASP A 7 4.14 37.87 20.88
C ASP A 7 3.40 36.55 20.57
N TYR A 8 3.43 36.03 19.34
CA TYR A 8 2.79 34.75 19.00
C TYR A 8 3.83 33.70 18.59
N ALA A 9 3.76 32.51 19.21
CA ALA A 9 4.54 31.38 18.77
C ALA A 9 4.17 31.05 17.31
N PRO A 10 5.11 31.07 16.35
CA PRO A 10 4.78 30.84 14.94
C PRO A 10 4.07 29.50 14.81
N HIS A 11 2.90 29.50 14.15
CA HIS A 11 2.11 28.29 13.97
C HIS A 11 2.99 27.22 13.27
N PRO A 12 2.95 25.95 13.72
CA PRO A 12 3.84 24.90 13.21
C PRO A 12 3.69 24.64 11.71
N HIS A 13 2.62 25.14 11.07
CA HIS A 13 2.40 25.01 9.62
C HIS A 13 2.22 26.35 8.90
N ILE A 14 2.11 27.48 9.61
CA ILE A 14 1.72 28.77 9.02
C ILE A 14 2.69 29.86 9.53
N GLY A 15 3.13 30.78 8.66
CA GLY A 15 4.04 31.88 9.04
C GLY A 15 5.43 31.84 8.39
N GLY A 16 5.57 31.18 7.25
CA GLY A 16 6.77 31.20 6.42
C GLY A 16 6.47 30.95 4.93
N ARG A 17 7.49 31.04 4.07
CA ARG A 17 7.39 30.85 2.61
C ARG A 17 6.34 31.76 1.95
N ALA A 18 6.29 33.02 2.37
CA ALA A 18 5.26 33.97 1.95
C ALA A 18 5.14 34.15 0.43
N ALA A 19 6.26 34.08 -0.31
CA ALA A 19 6.23 34.12 -1.78
C ALA A 19 5.43 32.95 -2.37
N ALA A 20 5.69 31.72 -1.90
CA ALA A 20 4.97 30.54 -2.35
C ALA A 20 3.49 30.61 -1.96
N LEU A 21 3.17 31.00 -0.71
CA LEU A 21 1.78 31.16 -0.27
C LEU A 21 1.00 32.21 -1.07
N ARG A 22 1.63 33.32 -1.46
CA ARG A 22 1.02 34.31 -2.36
C ARG A 22 0.69 33.71 -3.73
N THR A 23 1.61 32.93 -4.29
CA THR A 23 1.38 32.23 -5.56
C THR A 23 0.25 31.21 -5.45
N LEU A 24 0.22 30.40 -4.38
CA LEU A 24 -0.84 29.43 -4.13
C LEU A 24 -2.20 30.11 -3.91
N THR A 25 -2.21 31.26 -3.22
CA THR A 25 -3.40 32.09 -3.03
C THR A 25 -3.92 32.64 -4.37
N ALA A 26 -3.05 33.22 -5.20
CA ALA A 26 -3.43 33.71 -6.53
C ALA A 26 -3.90 32.59 -7.47
N TRP A 27 -3.28 31.41 -7.38
CA TRP A 27 -3.74 30.21 -8.06
C TRP A 27 -5.15 29.82 -7.58
N ARG A 28 -5.39 29.80 -6.27
CA ARG A 28 -6.69 29.44 -5.71
C ARG A 28 -7.81 30.41 -6.08
N GLU A 29 -7.50 31.70 -6.16
CA GLU A 29 -8.42 32.76 -6.61
C GLU A 29 -8.75 32.70 -8.10
N ALA A 30 -8.01 31.89 -8.88
CA ALA A 30 -7.98 31.96 -10.32
C ALA A 30 -7.72 33.40 -10.84
N ALA A 31 -6.76 34.09 -10.20
CA ALA A 31 -6.39 35.44 -10.58
C ALA A 31 -5.99 35.53 -12.07
N PRO A 32 -6.26 36.66 -12.76
CA PRO A 32 -5.90 36.81 -14.16
C PRO A 32 -4.41 36.53 -14.43
N GLY A 33 -4.13 35.56 -15.30
CA GLY A 33 -2.76 35.15 -15.63
C GLY A 33 -2.14 34.13 -14.67
N ALA A 34 -2.85 33.71 -13.61
CA ALA A 34 -2.41 32.61 -12.76
C ALA A 34 -2.45 31.28 -13.54
N PRO A 35 -1.40 30.44 -13.42
CA PRO A 35 -1.36 29.14 -14.07
C PRO A 35 -2.49 28.25 -13.56
N ARG A 36 -2.94 27.28 -14.37
CA ARG A 36 -3.91 26.25 -13.95
C ARG A 36 -3.24 25.16 -13.11
N VAL A 37 -2.01 24.82 -13.47
CA VAL A 37 -1.22 23.77 -12.85
C VAL A 37 -0.09 24.40 -12.05
N VAL A 38 0.01 24.06 -10.77
CA VAL A 38 1.14 24.44 -9.91
C VAL A 38 1.80 23.18 -9.41
N VAL A 39 3.12 23.12 -9.56
CA VAL A 39 3.95 22.01 -9.11
C VAL A 39 4.85 22.53 -8.00
N VAL A 40 4.66 22.04 -6.78
CA VAL A 40 5.55 22.34 -5.65
C VAL A 40 6.60 21.25 -5.57
N THR A 41 7.86 21.67 -5.55
CA THR A 41 9.01 20.78 -5.50
C THR A 41 10.09 21.36 -4.59
N GLY A 42 11.12 20.56 -4.34
CA GLY A 42 12.26 20.87 -3.50
C GLY A 42 12.95 19.57 -3.09
N ASP A 43 14.13 19.72 -2.54
CA ASP A 43 14.90 18.67 -1.91
C ASP A 43 14.17 18.15 -0.67
N SER A 44 14.50 16.92 -0.27
CA SER A 44 13.87 16.24 0.87
C SER A 44 14.08 17.05 2.16
N GLY A 45 12.99 17.38 2.87
CA GLY A 45 13.05 18.22 4.08
C GLY A 45 13.09 19.74 3.84
N SER A 46 12.84 20.21 2.61
CA SER A 46 12.66 21.64 2.27
C SER A 46 11.37 22.27 2.84
N GLY A 47 10.44 21.43 3.31
CA GLY A 47 9.18 21.84 3.94
C GLY A 47 7.98 21.93 2.99
N ARG A 48 8.00 21.21 1.86
CA ARG A 48 6.88 21.13 0.89
C ARG A 48 5.58 20.67 1.55
N SER A 49 5.57 19.52 2.23
CA SER A 49 4.38 19.03 2.95
C SER A 49 3.91 20.02 4.02
N ARG A 50 4.85 20.67 4.74
CA ARG A 50 4.50 21.72 5.72
C ARG A 50 3.81 22.93 5.06
N LEU A 51 4.28 23.37 3.89
CA LEU A 51 3.67 24.44 3.12
C LEU A 51 2.28 24.05 2.62
N LEU A 52 2.12 22.87 2.02
CA LEU A 52 0.84 22.39 1.50
C LEU A 52 -0.18 22.19 2.62
N THR A 53 0.21 21.57 3.74
CA THR A 53 -0.65 21.42 4.91
C THR A 53 -1.09 22.78 5.44
N GLY A 54 -0.17 23.74 5.58
CA GLY A 54 -0.53 25.11 6.00
C GLY A 54 -1.51 25.80 5.03
N PHE A 55 -1.30 25.64 3.73
CA PHE A 55 -2.20 26.17 2.70
C PHE A 55 -3.60 25.50 2.73
N LEU A 56 -3.65 24.18 2.88
CA LEU A 56 -4.91 23.43 2.99
C LEU A 56 -5.68 23.79 4.27
N MET A 57 -4.99 23.98 5.40
CA MET A 57 -5.60 24.48 6.64
C MET A 57 -6.25 25.87 6.47
N LEU A 58 -5.68 26.73 5.62
CA LEU A 58 -6.27 28.04 5.30
C LEU A 58 -7.48 27.92 4.36
N CYS A 59 -7.56 26.86 3.56
CA CYS A 59 -8.68 26.59 2.65
C CYS A 59 -9.83 25.86 3.32
N GLU A 60 -9.56 25.05 4.35
CA GLU A 60 -10.55 24.24 5.05
C GLU A 60 -11.33 25.05 6.09
N PRO A 61 -12.66 25.22 5.97
CA PRO A 61 -13.45 26.10 6.83
C PRO A 61 -13.27 25.89 8.34
N GLU A 62 -13.17 24.65 8.82
CA GLU A 62 -13.06 24.36 10.25
C GLU A 62 -11.68 24.70 10.83
N TYR A 63 -10.60 24.49 10.06
CA TYR A 63 -9.27 24.92 10.47
C TYR A 63 -9.11 26.43 10.34
N ARG A 64 -9.62 27.02 9.26
CA ARG A 64 -9.57 28.45 8.97
C ARG A 64 -10.10 29.31 10.12
N LYS A 65 -11.20 28.91 10.78
CA LYS A 65 -11.80 29.61 11.93
C LYS A 65 -10.91 29.67 13.17
N ARG A 66 -9.94 28.75 13.29
CA ARG A 66 -9.03 28.63 14.44
C ARG A 66 -7.74 29.41 14.25
N LEU A 67 -7.51 29.99 13.06
CA LEU A 67 -6.28 30.66 12.69
C LEU A 67 -6.41 32.19 12.88
N PRO A 68 -5.33 32.87 13.31
CA PRO A 68 -5.33 34.32 13.50
C PRO A 68 -5.18 35.05 12.15
N LEU A 69 -6.17 34.93 11.27
CA LEU A 69 -6.11 35.47 9.89
C LEU A 69 -5.88 36.99 9.85
N ASP A 70 -6.41 37.73 10.84
CA ASP A 70 -6.25 39.19 10.93
C ASP A 70 -4.82 39.64 11.21
N GLU A 71 -3.97 38.73 11.70
CA GLU A 71 -2.55 38.96 11.98
C GLU A 71 -1.65 38.56 10.80
N MET A 72 -2.21 37.91 9.78
CA MET A 72 -1.49 37.44 8.60
C MET A 72 -1.46 38.49 7.49
N ASP A 73 -0.49 38.37 6.59
CA ASP A 73 -0.50 39.11 5.32
C ASP A 73 -1.73 38.66 4.50
N PRO A 74 -2.69 39.54 4.18
CA PRO A 74 -3.90 39.15 3.45
C PRO A 74 -3.59 38.52 2.09
N SER A 75 -2.45 38.81 1.47
CA SER A 75 -2.05 38.23 0.19
C SER A 75 -1.61 36.77 0.28
N THR A 76 -1.35 36.24 1.48
CA THR A 76 -1.00 34.82 1.71
C THR A 76 -2.19 33.99 2.18
N VAL A 77 -3.37 34.62 2.34
CA VAL A 77 -4.58 33.98 2.83
C VAL A 77 -5.50 33.68 1.63
N PRO A 78 -5.72 32.39 1.27
CA PRO A 78 -6.62 32.04 0.19
C PRO A 78 -8.07 32.50 0.46
N PRO A 79 -8.85 32.73 -0.61
CA PRO A 79 -10.25 33.12 -0.51
C PRO A 79 -11.08 32.00 0.13
N ASP A 80 -12.20 32.39 0.73
CA ASP A 80 -13.17 31.46 1.31
C ASP A 80 -13.98 30.79 0.18
N LEU A 81 -13.46 29.65 -0.30
CA LEU A 81 -14.02 28.82 -1.38
C LEU A 81 -14.16 27.37 -0.89
N PRO A 82 -15.10 26.56 -1.44
CA PRO A 82 -15.27 25.16 -1.04
C PRO A 82 -13.97 24.36 -1.12
N ALA A 83 -13.61 23.62 -0.07
CA ALA A 83 -12.34 22.91 0.03
C ALA A 83 -12.00 22.09 -1.23
N PRO A 84 -10.73 22.08 -1.69
CA PRO A 84 -10.34 21.30 -2.85
C PRO A 84 -10.41 19.79 -2.55
N ALA A 85 -10.48 18.97 -3.60
CA ALA A 85 -10.26 17.53 -3.46
C ALA A 85 -8.79 17.27 -3.11
N VAL A 86 -8.54 16.48 -2.07
CA VAL A 86 -7.18 16.16 -1.59
C VAL A 86 -7.02 14.63 -1.47
N PRO A 87 -6.82 13.91 -2.58
CA PRO A 87 -6.54 12.48 -2.49
C PRO A 87 -5.11 12.27 -1.94
N ALA A 88 -5.00 11.76 -0.72
CA ALA A 88 -3.72 11.46 -0.09
C ALA A 88 -3.10 10.21 -0.76
N PRO A 89 -1.93 10.30 -1.42
CA PRO A 89 -1.35 9.16 -2.14
C PRO A 89 -0.73 8.09 -1.24
N GLU A 90 -0.54 8.37 0.04
CA GLU A 90 0.20 7.52 0.98
C GLU A 90 -0.33 6.08 0.98
N GLY A 91 0.53 5.13 0.63
CA GLY A 91 0.17 3.70 0.54
C GLY A 91 -0.74 3.33 -0.64
N LEU A 92 -1.22 4.29 -1.42
CA LEU A 92 -2.16 4.07 -2.51
C LEU A 92 -1.47 4.00 -3.87
N THR A 93 -1.99 3.12 -4.72
CA THR A 93 -1.61 3.08 -6.14
C THR A 93 -2.17 4.28 -6.89
N ALA A 94 -1.57 4.63 -8.03
CA ALA A 94 -2.02 5.66 -8.96
C ALA A 94 -3.49 5.47 -9.34
N ALA A 95 -3.89 4.22 -9.63
CA ALA A 95 -5.28 3.89 -9.92
C ALA A 95 -6.21 4.20 -8.73
N GLN A 96 -5.83 3.83 -7.50
CA GLN A 96 -6.63 4.13 -6.30
C GLN A 96 -6.77 5.63 -6.07
N VAL A 97 -5.70 6.41 -6.24
CA VAL A 97 -5.72 7.88 -6.15
C VAL A 97 -6.72 8.48 -7.15
N LEU A 98 -6.74 7.99 -8.40
CA LEU A 98 -7.72 8.45 -9.40
C LEU A 98 -9.15 8.09 -9.01
N TRP A 99 -9.38 6.88 -8.47
CA TRP A 99 -10.71 6.46 -8.04
C TRP A 99 -11.20 7.24 -6.81
N LEU A 100 -10.32 7.68 -5.91
CA LEU A 100 -10.69 8.61 -4.83
C LEU A 100 -11.21 9.96 -5.38
N LEU A 101 -10.63 10.44 -6.48
CA LEU A 101 -11.14 11.64 -7.15
C LEU A 101 -12.50 11.38 -7.80
N ALA A 102 -12.67 10.23 -8.45
CA ALA A 102 -13.94 9.85 -9.04
C ALA A 102 -15.06 9.78 -7.99
N ASP A 103 -14.78 9.19 -6.82
CA ASP A 103 -15.69 9.13 -5.68
C ASP A 103 -16.00 10.52 -5.11
N HIS A 104 -14.96 11.34 -4.88
CA HIS A 104 -15.12 12.70 -4.34
C HIS A 104 -16.03 13.59 -5.23
N TYR A 105 -15.93 13.44 -6.55
CA TYR A 105 -16.75 14.20 -7.50
C TYR A 105 -18.00 13.44 -7.96
N GLU A 106 -18.33 12.30 -7.33
CA GLU A 106 -19.51 11.47 -7.61
C GLU A 106 -19.65 11.10 -9.11
N LEU A 107 -18.53 10.78 -9.76
CA LEU A 107 -18.49 10.40 -11.17
C LEU A 107 -19.05 9.00 -11.38
N ASN A 108 -19.73 8.75 -12.50
CA ASN A 108 -20.32 7.45 -12.83
C ASN A 108 -19.39 6.58 -13.70
N ALA A 109 -18.11 6.90 -13.70
CA ALA A 109 -17.11 6.25 -14.52
C ALA A 109 -16.91 4.78 -14.11
N THR A 110 -16.80 3.89 -15.09
CA THR A 110 -16.48 2.47 -14.88
C THR A 110 -15.10 2.08 -15.40
N SER A 111 -14.32 3.05 -15.89
CA SER A 111 -12.94 2.89 -16.34
C SER A 111 -12.12 4.15 -16.08
N VAL A 112 -10.79 4.01 -16.10
CA VAL A 112 -9.83 5.11 -15.93
C VAL A 112 -10.07 6.22 -16.98
N GLU A 113 -10.27 5.84 -18.25
CA GLU A 113 -10.56 6.78 -19.33
C GLU A 113 -11.91 7.48 -19.14
N GLY A 114 -12.90 6.77 -18.58
CA GLY A 114 -14.19 7.33 -18.22
C GLY A 114 -14.08 8.45 -17.18
N VAL A 115 -13.20 8.29 -16.18
CA VAL A 115 -12.97 9.32 -15.15
C VAL A 115 -12.50 10.62 -15.80
N TYR A 116 -11.50 10.57 -16.69
CA TYR A 116 -11.01 11.76 -17.37
C TYR A 116 -12.05 12.39 -18.30
N ALA A 117 -12.82 11.56 -19.02
CA ALA A 117 -13.87 12.05 -19.90
C ALA A 117 -14.98 12.78 -19.14
N GLU A 118 -15.39 12.26 -17.98
CA GLU A 118 -16.39 12.90 -17.13
C GLU A 118 -15.85 14.18 -16.48
N LEU A 119 -14.62 14.17 -15.96
CA LEU A 119 -13.97 15.39 -15.45
C LEU A 119 -13.90 16.49 -16.53
N ALA A 120 -13.54 16.13 -17.76
CA ALA A 120 -13.47 17.07 -18.88
C ALA A 120 -14.84 17.62 -19.31
N ALA A 121 -15.93 16.93 -18.96
CA ALA A 121 -17.30 17.31 -19.30
C ALA A 121 -17.99 18.17 -18.21
N LEU A 122 -17.34 18.42 -17.08
CA LEU A 122 -17.89 19.26 -16.02
C LEU A 122 -18.04 20.72 -16.48
N ASP A 123 -19.16 21.34 -16.12
CA ASP A 123 -19.48 22.73 -16.50
C ASP A 123 -18.60 23.76 -15.77
N GLU A 124 -18.12 23.41 -14.56
CA GLU A 124 -17.27 24.27 -13.74
C GLU A 124 -15.90 23.60 -13.48
N PRO A 125 -14.80 24.37 -13.48
CA PRO A 125 -13.50 23.82 -13.16
C PRO A 125 -13.41 23.34 -11.72
N VAL A 126 -12.87 22.14 -11.54
CA VAL A 126 -12.63 21.54 -10.22
C VAL A 126 -11.20 21.77 -9.74
N THR A 127 -10.99 21.82 -8.43
CA THR A 127 -9.66 22.04 -7.85
C THR A 127 -9.16 20.77 -7.16
N VAL A 128 -8.00 20.29 -7.58
CA VAL A 128 -7.37 19.09 -7.03
C VAL A 128 -6.01 19.45 -6.45
N VAL A 129 -5.75 19.02 -5.22
CA VAL A 129 -4.46 19.15 -4.53
C VAL A 129 -3.94 17.76 -4.21
N VAL A 130 -2.81 17.36 -4.79
CA VAL A 130 -2.19 16.04 -4.52
C VAL A 130 -0.91 16.26 -3.71
N PRO A 131 -0.92 16.05 -2.39
CA PRO A 131 0.26 16.17 -1.54
C PRO A 131 1.15 14.92 -1.64
N ASP A 132 2.39 15.03 -1.17
CA ASP A 132 3.26 13.90 -0.81
C ASP A 132 3.37 12.77 -1.86
N VAL A 133 3.51 13.10 -3.14
CA VAL A 133 3.58 12.12 -4.23
C VAL A 133 4.72 11.11 -4.08
N ASP A 134 5.82 11.45 -3.39
CA ASP A 134 6.89 10.49 -3.06
C ASP A 134 6.44 9.34 -2.15
N ARG A 135 5.31 9.48 -1.45
CA ARG A 135 4.77 8.46 -0.54
C ARG A 135 3.75 7.55 -1.21
N ALA A 136 3.54 7.70 -2.52
CA ALA A 136 2.64 6.86 -3.27
C ALA A 136 3.09 5.40 -3.29
N GLY A 137 2.09 4.51 -3.25
CA GLY A 137 2.25 3.07 -3.40
C GLY A 137 2.44 2.32 -2.08
N PRO A 138 1.98 1.06 -2.01
CA PRO A 138 2.10 0.23 -0.81
C PRO A 138 3.51 -0.38 -0.65
N VAL A 139 4.34 -0.32 -1.69
CA VAL A 139 5.72 -0.82 -1.69
C VAL A 139 6.62 0.27 -2.26
N ARG A 140 7.59 0.73 -1.47
CA ARG A 140 8.43 1.89 -1.79
C ARG A 140 9.20 1.74 -3.11
N THR A 141 9.52 0.50 -3.48
CA THR A 141 10.41 0.17 -4.61
C THR A 141 9.66 -0.23 -5.87
N ALA A 142 8.32 -0.23 -5.82
CA ALA A 142 7.47 -0.51 -6.98
C ALA A 142 7.40 0.67 -7.97
N GLY A 143 7.99 1.83 -7.65
CA GLY A 143 8.06 2.97 -8.57
C GLY A 143 6.75 3.76 -8.73
N GLU A 144 5.83 3.60 -7.78
CA GLU A 144 4.49 4.20 -7.84
C GLU A 144 4.46 5.74 -7.95
N PRO A 145 5.37 6.53 -7.33
CA PRO A 145 5.39 7.98 -7.52
C PRO A 145 5.53 8.41 -8.99
N ALA A 146 6.37 7.72 -9.76
CA ALA A 146 6.52 8.00 -11.18
C ALA A 146 5.28 7.59 -11.97
N ARG A 147 4.64 6.47 -11.60
CA ARG A 147 3.37 6.04 -12.20
C ARG A 147 2.25 7.02 -11.90
N LEU A 148 2.13 7.52 -10.67
CA LEU A 148 1.15 8.52 -10.29
C LEU A 148 1.31 9.80 -11.11
N VAL A 149 2.55 10.26 -11.35
CA VAL A 149 2.81 11.40 -12.22
C VAL A 149 2.34 11.11 -13.66
N ARG A 150 2.77 9.98 -14.25
CA ARG A 150 2.49 9.64 -15.66
C ARG A 150 1.04 9.30 -15.95
N GLU A 151 0.45 8.46 -15.11
CA GLU A 151 -0.85 7.83 -15.33
C GLU A 151 -2.00 8.68 -14.77
N VAL A 152 -1.72 9.63 -13.86
CA VAL A 152 -2.74 10.46 -13.19
C VAL A 152 -2.47 11.95 -13.29
N LEU A 153 -1.36 12.44 -12.74
CA LEU A 153 -1.16 13.89 -12.63
C LEU A 153 -0.99 14.56 -13.99
N SER A 154 -0.26 13.94 -14.93
CA SER A 154 -0.10 14.48 -16.29
C SER A 154 -1.44 14.50 -17.07
N PRO A 155 -2.26 13.43 -17.08
CA PRO A 155 -3.62 13.48 -17.63
C PRO A 155 -4.54 14.52 -16.96
N LEU A 156 -4.50 14.64 -15.63
CA LEU A 156 -5.25 15.68 -14.91
C LEU A 156 -4.77 17.07 -15.30
N ALA A 157 -3.46 17.28 -15.39
CA ALA A 157 -2.86 18.54 -15.80
C ALA A 157 -3.24 18.93 -17.23
N ALA A 158 -3.46 17.96 -18.13
CA ALA A 158 -3.92 18.18 -19.50
C ALA A 158 -5.41 18.50 -19.60
N THR A 159 -6.22 18.08 -18.62
CA THR A 159 -7.67 18.27 -18.61
C THR A 159 -8.03 19.72 -18.27
N GLU A 160 -8.73 20.41 -19.17
CA GLU A 160 -8.90 21.88 -19.06
C GLU A 160 -9.77 22.35 -17.89
N THR A 161 -10.71 21.49 -17.48
CA THR A 161 -11.60 21.70 -16.33
C THR A 161 -10.92 21.37 -14.99
N VAL A 162 -9.67 20.92 -14.97
CA VAL A 162 -8.96 20.58 -13.72
C VAL A 162 -7.90 21.62 -13.39
N ARG A 163 -8.04 22.27 -12.23
CA ARG A 163 -7.02 23.13 -11.62
C ARG A 163 -6.19 22.29 -10.63
N LEU A 164 -4.95 21.99 -10.98
CA LEU A 164 -4.10 21.04 -10.25
C LEU A 164 -3.01 21.75 -9.44
N LEU A 165 -2.86 21.39 -8.18
CA LEU A 165 -1.69 21.65 -7.36
C LEU A 165 -1.10 20.30 -6.94
N ALA A 166 0.15 20.02 -7.28
CA ALA A 166 0.80 18.77 -6.89
C ALA A 166 2.12 19.04 -6.19
N GLU A 167 2.34 18.42 -5.04
CA GLU A 167 3.68 18.28 -4.46
C GLU A 167 4.34 17.06 -5.09
N VAL A 168 5.47 17.25 -5.77
CA VAL A 168 6.18 16.16 -6.44
C VAL A 168 7.68 16.18 -6.13
N PRO A 169 8.35 15.01 -6.19
CA PRO A 169 9.80 14.94 -6.18
C PRO A 169 10.43 15.76 -7.30
N ARG A 170 11.54 16.43 -7.00
CA ARG A 170 12.27 17.29 -7.95
C ARG A 170 12.61 16.62 -9.28
N PRO A 171 13.02 15.33 -9.33
CA PRO A 171 13.25 14.64 -10.61
C PRO A 171 11.99 14.47 -11.47
N LEU A 172 10.79 14.46 -10.87
CA LEU A 172 9.52 14.25 -11.55
C LEU A 172 8.79 15.57 -11.88
N ALA A 173 9.23 16.71 -11.33
CA ALA A 173 8.60 18.00 -11.57
C ALA A 173 8.63 18.43 -13.04
N ALA A 174 9.75 18.19 -13.73
CA ALA A 174 9.89 18.48 -15.16
C ALA A 174 9.01 17.57 -16.02
N GLU A 175 8.87 16.30 -15.63
CA GLU A 175 8.04 15.30 -16.33
C GLU A 175 6.56 15.70 -16.28
N LEU A 176 6.07 16.17 -15.13
CA LEU A 176 4.69 16.65 -14.99
C LEU A 176 4.42 17.93 -15.81
N ALA A 177 5.43 18.79 -15.96
CA ALA A 177 5.30 20.03 -16.73
C ALA A 177 5.44 19.80 -18.25
N GLU A 178 5.92 18.63 -18.67
CA GLU A 178 6.19 18.32 -20.07
C GLU A 178 4.89 18.33 -20.91
N GLY A 179 4.94 18.94 -22.09
CA GLY A 179 3.81 18.99 -23.03
C GLY A 179 2.73 20.02 -22.70
N LEU A 180 2.78 20.69 -21.54
CA LEU A 180 1.85 21.77 -21.20
C LEU A 180 2.22 23.09 -21.90
N ALA A 181 1.21 23.85 -22.33
CA ALA A 181 1.43 25.15 -22.95
C ALA A 181 2.08 26.16 -21.99
N SER A 182 2.86 27.09 -22.53
CA SER A 182 3.50 28.15 -21.75
C SER A 182 2.43 28.99 -21.02
N GLY A 183 2.63 29.21 -19.72
CA GLY A 183 1.67 29.92 -18.86
C GLY A 183 0.60 29.02 -18.22
N THR A 184 0.46 27.75 -18.64
CA THR A 184 -0.47 26.80 -18.00
C THR A 184 0.10 26.23 -16.70
N VAL A 185 1.43 26.08 -16.62
CA VAL A 185 2.14 25.46 -15.50
C VAL A 185 3.14 26.42 -14.85
N GLN A 186 3.25 26.35 -13.52
CA GLN A 186 4.30 26.99 -12.75
C GLN A 186 4.93 25.99 -11.78
N ILE A 187 6.26 25.91 -11.79
CA ILE A 187 7.04 25.12 -10.83
C ILE A 187 7.52 26.05 -9.72
N ILE A 188 7.20 25.69 -8.48
CA ILE A 188 7.67 26.35 -7.25
C ILE A 188 8.71 25.41 -6.64
N ASP A 189 9.98 25.70 -6.85
CA ASP A 189 11.09 24.95 -6.26
C ASP A 189 11.53 25.63 -4.94
N LEU A 190 11.20 25.03 -3.81
CA LEU A 190 11.44 25.63 -2.49
C LEU A 190 12.92 25.80 -2.15
N ASP A 191 13.84 25.25 -2.93
CA ASP A 191 15.27 25.48 -2.74
C ASP A 191 15.81 26.64 -3.56
N GLU A 192 15.02 27.20 -4.48
CA GLU A 192 15.41 28.38 -5.23
C GLU A 192 15.28 29.67 -4.38
N PRO A 193 16.18 30.66 -4.54
CA PRO A 193 16.22 31.86 -3.71
C PRO A 193 14.92 32.68 -3.69
N GLU A 194 14.12 32.63 -4.76
CA GLU A 194 12.85 33.36 -4.86
C GLU A 194 11.75 32.77 -3.96
N TRP A 195 11.84 31.47 -3.64
CA TRP A 195 10.90 30.75 -2.78
C TRP A 195 11.47 30.50 -1.38
N ALA A 196 12.79 30.67 -1.19
CA ALA A 196 13.50 30.62 0.08
C ALA A 196 12.87 31.52 1.17
N ASP A 197 12.92 31.09 2.42
CA ASP A 197 12.50 31.91 3.58
C ASP A 197 13.52 31.84 4.73
N PRO A 198 14.68 32.53 4.59
CA PRO A 198 15.71 32.52 5.62
C PRO A 198 15.23 33.05 6.97
N GLU A 199 14.32 34.02 6.96
CA GLU A 199 13.75 34.60 8.17
C GLU A 199 12.81 33.61 8.88
N GLY A 200 12.01 32.86 8.12
CA GLY A 200 11.22 31.75 8.64
C GLY A 200 12.07 30.68 9.34
N LEU A 201 13.26 30.37 8.82
CA LEU A 201 14.19 29.43 9.46
C LEU A 201 14.75 29.96 10.78
N LEU A 202 15.07 31.25 10.86
CA LEU A 202 15.48 31.89 12.12
C LEU A 202 14.35 31.80 13.15
N ARG A 203 13.12 32.17 12.77
CA ARG A 203 11.95 32.10 13.67
C ARG A 203 11.69 30.67 14.15
N HIS A 204 11.84 29.68 13.26
CA HIS A 204 11.74 28.27 13.62
C HIS A 204 12.80 27.89 14.66
N ALA A 205 14.07 28.20 14.41
CA ALA A 205 15.16 27.89 15.33
C ALA A 205 14.95 28.58 16.69
N HIS A 206 14.59 29.86 16.68
CA HIS A 206 14.32 30.62 17.89
C HIS A 206 13.17 30.02 18.70
N ALA A 207 12.05 29.69 18.06
CA ALA A 207 10.89 29.07 18.71
C ALA A 207 11.25 27.71 19.33
N ALA A 208 12.02 26.88 18.62
CA ALA A 208 12.45 25.56 19.11
C ALA A 208 13.47 25.65 20.27
N LEU A 209 14.21 26.75 20.40
CA LEU A 209 15.13 27.03 21.50
C LEU A 209 14.49 27.76 22.69
N THR A 210 13.19 28.08 22.60
CA THR A 210 12.48 28.87 23.63
C THR A 210 11.96 27.96 24.75
N PRO A 211 12.30 28.20 26.04
CA PRO A 211 11.88 27.34 27.15
C PRO A 211 10.36 27.21 27.30
N GLU A 212 9.62 28.29 27.04
CA GLU A 212 8.15 28.30 27.06
C GLU A 212 7.54 27.36 26.00
N SER A 213 8.30 27.04 24.96
CA SER A 213 7.94 26.07 23.91
C SER A 213 8.41 24.64 24.22
N GLY A 214 8.98 24.40 25.40
CA GLY A 214 9.43 23.07 25.85
C GLY A 214 10.93 22.82 25.78
N ALA A 215 11.75 23.82 25.39
CA ALA A 215 13.20 23.68 25.46
C ALA A 215 13.68 23.62 26.93
N PRO A 216 14.70 22.81 27.27
CA PRO A 216 15.27 22.80 28.61
C PRO A 216 15.94 24.13 28.95
N GLU A 217 15.92 24.53 30.23
CA GLU A 217 16.55 25.76 30.72
C GLU A 217 18.09 25.67 30.71
N LEU A 218 18.69 25.99 29.58
CA LEU A 218 20.14 26.07 29.34
C LEU A 218 20.60 27.52 29.17
N PRO A 219 21.88 27.88 29.42
CA PRO A 219 22.37 29.26 29.31
C PRO A 219 22.02 29.95 27.99
N PHE A 220 22.11 29.23 26.86
CA PHE A 220 21.81 29.75 25.52
C PHE A 220 20.32 29.67 25.12
N THR A 221 19.46 29.15 25.99
CA THR A 221 18.00 29.13 25.81
C THR A 221 17.29 30.15 26.70
N VAL A 222 17.82 30.42 27.90
CA VAL A 222 17.23 31.38 28.85
C VAL A 222 17.66 32.82 28.59
N ASP A 223 18.88 33.04 28.10
CA ASP A 223 19.33 34.37 27.69
C ASP A 223 18.76 34.71 26.30
N PRO A 224 17.85 35.70 26.18
CA PRO A 224 17.21 36.03 24.92
C PRO A 224 18.21 36.45 23.83
N ALA A 225 19.31 37.12 24.20
CA ALA A 225 20.31 37.57 23.24
C ALA A 225 21.11 36.39 22.70
N ALA A 226 21.54 35.47 23.57
CA ALA A 226 22.22 34.24 23.16
C ALA A 226 21.31 33.33 22.33
N ARG A 227 20.05 33.18 22.72
CA ARG A 227 19.04 32.40 22.00
C ARG A 227 18.80 32.95 20.60
N LEU A 228 18.63 34.27 20.47
CA LEU A 228 18.46 34.92 19.17
C LEU A 228 19.70 34.76 18.29
N ALA A 229 20.90 34.93 18.84
CA ALA A 229 22.15 34.76 18.10
C ALA A 229 22.32 33.32 17.61
N LEU A 230 22.08 32.32 18.46
CA LEU A 230 22.14 30.91 18.10
C LEU A 230 21.07 30.54 17.06
N GLY A 231 19.83 30.99 17.25
CA GLY A 231 18.74 30.77 16.29
C GLY A 231 19.06 31.34 14.91
N ALA A 232 19.63 32.55 14.85
CA ALA A 232 20.08 33.16 13.62
C ALA A 232 21.24 32.39 12.96
N ALA A 233 22.20 31.88 13.75
CA ALA A 233 23.29 31.07 13.24
C ALA A 233 22.79 29.73 12.66
N ILE A 234 21.91 29.03 13.37
CA ILE A 234 21.28 27.79 12.90
C ILE A 234 20.51 28.05 11.60
N GLY A 235 19.67 29.09 11.56
CA GLY A 235 18.90 29.45 10.37
C GLY A 235 19.78 29.73 9.15
N ARG A 236 20.89 30.47 9.32
CA ARG A 236 21.87 30.70 8.23
C ARG A 236 22.54 29.42 7.75
N ARG A 237 22.95 28.55 8.67
CA ARG A 237 23.69 27.32 8.35
C ARG A 237 22.78 26.28 7.67
N ALA A 238 21.51 26.21 8.06
CA ALA A 238 20.53 25.32 7.48
C ALA A 238 20.14 25.65 6.02
N GLY A 239 20.53 26.83 5.50
CA GLY A 239 20.28 27.23 4.13
C GLY A 239 18.79 27.39 3.84
N THR A 240 18.19 26.43 3.13
CA THR A 240 16.77 26.39 2.76
C THR A 240 15.97 25.32 3.50
N SER A 241 16.59 24.53 4.40
CA SER A 241 15.97 23.35 5.01
C SER A 241 15.46 23.59 6.43
N PRO A 242 14.13 23.62 6.67
CA PRO A 242 13.56 23.59 8.01
C PRO A 242 13.93 22.33 8.79
N LEU A 243 14.16 21.20 8.11
CA LEU A 243 14.55 19.97 8.78
C LEU A 243 15.95 20.09 9.40
N VAL A 244 16.92 20.68 8.69
CA VAL A 244 18.28 20.88 9.25
C VAL A 244 18.22 21.77 10.49
N VAL A 245 17.34 22.80 10.52
CA VAL A 245 17.08 23.57 11.74
C VAL A 245 16.60 22.68 12.87
N GLN A 246 15.57 21.85 12.63
CA GLN A 246 14.99 20.98 13.64
C GLN A 246 16.00 19.96 14.18
N LEU A 247 16.76 19.30 13.30
CA LEU A 247 17.78 18.34 13.69
C LEU A 247 18.93 19.02 14.45
N ALA A 248 19.38 20.20 14.03
CA ALA A 248 20.41 20.96 14.75
C ALA A 248 19.96 21.24 16.19
N VAL A 249 18.75 21.77 16.36
CA VAL A 249 18.19 22.07 17.69
C VAL A 249 18.02 20.80 18.51
N ASN A 250 17.39 19.74 17.96
CA ASN A 250 17.18 18.48 18.67
C ASN A 250 18.51 17.87 19.14
N CYS A 251 19.51 17.79 18.26
CA CYS A 251 20.84 17.32 18.62
C CYS A 251 21.40 18.17 19.76
N ILE A 252 21.46 19.50 19.61
CA ILE A 252 22.03 20.40 20.63
C ILE A 252 21.35 20.24 21.98
N LEU A 253 20.02 20.22 22.02
CA LEU A 253 19.25 20.11 23.27
C LEU A 253 19.39 18.73 23.95
N MET A 254 19.63 17.66 23.18
CA MET A 254 19.76 16.30 23.72
C MET A 254 21.10 15.99 24.39
N ALA A 255 22.19 16.68 24.05
CA ALA A 255 23.52 16.44 24.66
C ALA A 255 24.32 17.74 24.95
N PRO A 256 23.70 18.75 25.59
CA PRO A 256 24.17 20.15 25.60
C PRO A 256 25.56 20.37 26.19
N GLU A 257 26.11 19.43 26.94
CA GLU A 257 27.39 19.61 27.62
C GLU A 257 28.57 19.75 26.63
N GLY A 258 29.39 20.78 26.85
CA GLY A 258 30.52 21.13 25.99
C GLY A 258 30.16 21.86 24.68
N PHE A 259 28.87 22.14 24.42
CA PHE A 259 28.46 22.92 23.25
C PHE A 259 28.76 24.42 23.43
N ASP A 260 29.51 25.01 22.50
CA ASP A 260 29.72 26.47 22.43
C ASP A 260 28.76 27.09 21.40
N PRO A 261 27.73 27.85 21.84
CA PRO A 261 26.76 28.48 20.94
C PRO A 261 27.36 29.56 20.04
N ALA A 262 28.57 30.05 20.35
CA ALA A 262 29.26 31.04 19.52
C ALA A 262 30.06 30.40 18.36
N ASP A 263 30.29 29.09 18.38
CA ASP A 263 31.07 28.40 17.35
C ASP A 263 30.18 27.84 16.23
N GLU A 264 29.88 28.69 15.25
CA GLU A 264 29.01 28.32 14.11
C GLU A 264 29.60 27.21 13.23
N ARG A 265 30.91 26.91 13.33
CA ARG A 265 31.58 25.93 12.45
C ARG A 265 31.07 24.50 12.66
N PHE A 266 30.54 24.20 13.84
CA PHE A 266 30.01 22.89 14.17
C PHE A 266 28.50 22.76 13.92
N LEU A 267 27.83 23.85 13.53
CA LEU A 267 26.42 23.81 13.16
C LEU A 267 26.24 23.16 11.78
N PRO A 268 25.28 22.22 11.64
CA PRO A 268 25.12 21.45 10.44
C PRO A 268 24.48 22.27 9.31
N THR A 269 24.89 21.97 8.09
CA THR A 269 24.31 22.50 6.84
C THR A 269 23.45 21.49 6.10
N SER A 270 23.48 20.23 6.54
CA SER A 270 22.76 19.11 5.94
C SER A 270 22.31 18.11 7.01
N VAL A 271 21.43 17.19 6.62
CA VAL A 271 21.02 16.05 7.47
C VAL A 271 22.24 15.20 7.85
N GLY A 272 23.13 14.92 6.89
CA GLY A 272 24.37 14.20 7.14
C GLY A 272 25.27 14.87 8.18
N GLU A 273 25.45 16.19 8.11
CA GLU A 273 26.23 16.92 9.12
C GLU A 273 25.54 16.93 10.49
N ALA A 274 24.21 16.87 10.55
CA ALA A 274 23.48 16.76 11.81
C ALA A 274 23.67 15.38 12.48
N LEU A 275 23.68 14.30 11.68
CA LEU A 275 24.07 12.97 12.14
C LEU A 275 25.50 12.96 12.68
N ASP A 276 26.44 13.56 11.94
CA ASP A 276 27.84 13.64 12.36
C ASP A 276 28.03 14.46 13.63
N LEU A 277 27.31 15.58 13.76
CA LEU A 277 27.31 16.42 14.95
C LEU A 277 26.87 15.60 16.18
N HIS A 278 25.75 14.88 16.07
CA HIS A 278 25.21 14.11 17.20
C HIS A 278 26.15 12.98 17.61
N ALA A 279 26.63 12.20 16.64
CA ALA A 279 27.57 11.11 16.88
C ALA A 279 28.84 11.61 17.60
N ARG A 280 29.45 12.70 17.09
CA ARG A 280 30.65 13.31 17.72
C ARG A 280 30.39 13.77 19.14
N ARG A 281 29.22 14.36 19.42
CA ARG A 281 28.88 14.86 20.77
C ARG A 281 28.68 13.75 21.79
N LEU A 282 28.23 12.58 21.34
CA LEU A 282 28.15 11.37 22.16
C LEU A 282 29.43 10.52 22.11
N GLY A 283 30.53 11.04 21.56
CA GLY A 283 31.82 10.34 21.49
C GLY A 283 31.80 9.07 20.64
N THR A 284 30.87 8.97 19.70
CA THR A 284 30.64 7.81 18.83
C THR A 284 31.02 8.14 17.38
N ASP A 285 31.40 7.12 16.62
CA ASP A 285 31.64 7.28 15.18
C ASP A 285 30.33 7.48 14.41
N SER A 286 30.38 8.36 13.42
CA SER A 286 29.24 8.72 12.58
C SER A 286 28.72 7.54 11.76
N GLN A 287 29.58 6.59 11.38
CA GLN A 287 29.16 5.39 10.66
C GLN A 287 28.38 4.44 11.57
N THR A 288 28.75 4.33 12.85
CA THR A 288 28.00 3.53 13.82
C THR A 288 26.56 4.01 13.94
N LEU A 289 26.33 5.32 14.05
CA LEU A 289 24.99 5.90 14.07
C LEU A 289 24.21 5.60 12.78
N ARG A 290 24.85 5.77 11.62
CA ARG A 290 24.20 5.48 10.33
C ARG A 290 23.80 4.01 10.19
N LEU A 291 24.66 3.08 10.63
CA LEU A 291 24.35 1.64 10.64
C LEU A 291 23.23 1.29 11.62
N LEU A 292 23.13 1.98 12.77
CA LEU A 292 21.99 1.84 13.69
C LEU A 292 20.68 2.31 13.04
N LEU A 293 20.71 3.41 12.28
CA LEU A 293 19.51 3.96 11.63
C LEU A 293 19.15 3.25 10.31
N ALA A 294 20.08 2.50 9.71
CA ALA A 294 19.91 1.87 8.41
C ALA A 294 18.66 0.97 8.31
N PRO A 295 18.34 0.07 9.27
CA PRO A 295 17.10 -0.71 9.19
C PRO A 295 15.83 0.15 9.15
N LEU A 296 15.82 1.29 9.83
CA LEU A 296 14.68 2.21 9.84
C LEU A 296 14.58 3.00 8.52
N ALA A 297 15.73 3.36 7.93
CA ALA A 297 15.80 3.98 6.61
C ALA A 297 15.40 3.03 5.47
N LEU A 298 15.53 1.73 5.70
CA LEU A 298 15.21 0.66 4.77
C LEU A 298 13.86 0.00 5.06
N ALA A 299 13.19 0.40 6.15
CA ALA A 299 11.91 -0.13 6.53
C ALA A 299 10.86 0.16 5.45
N GLU A 300 9.95 -0.78 5.28
CA GLU A 300 8.72 -0.58 4.50
C GLU A 300 7.57 -0.24 5.48
N ALA A 301 6.44 0.24 4.95
CA ALA A 301 5.28 0.69 5.73
C ALA A 301 5.61 1.79 6.77
N ASP A 302 4.82 1.88 7.84
CA ASP A 302 4.86 2.99 8.81
C ASP A 302 6.01 2.92 9.82
N GLY A 303 6.78 1.83 9.83
CA GLY A 303 7.93 1.69 10.71
C GLY A 303 8.31 0.25 11.01
N LEU A 304 9.35 0.10 11.82
CA LEU A 304 9.91 -1.20 12.19
C LEU A 304 9.54 -1.57 13.63
N PRO A 305 9.07 -2.79 13.92
CA PRO A 305 8.90 -3.26 15.29
C PRO A 305 10.20 -3.15 16.07
N VAL A 306 10.16 -2.48 17.23
CA VAL A 306 11.37 -2.15 18.02
C VAL A 306 12.20 -3.39 18.39
N HIS A 307 11.57 -4.56 18.55
CA HIS A 307 12.25 -5.80 18.87
C HIS A 307 13.06 -6.39 17.70
N LEU A 308 12.74 -6.05 16.45
CA LEU A 308 13.50 -6.46 15.26
C LEU A 308 14.72 -5.56 15.01
N TRP A 309 14.68 -4.31 15.47
CA TRP A 309 15.71 -3.31 15.23
C TRP A 309 17.15 -3.77 15.56
N PRO A 310 17.43 -4.36 16.74
CA PRO A 310 18.77 -4.87 17.08
C PRO A 310 19.33 -5.88 16.08
N ARG A 311 18.49 -6.82 15.65
CA ARG A 311 18.86 -7.89 14.73
C ARG A 311 19.18 -7.33 13.36
N LEU A 312 18.30 -6.46 12.85
CA LEU A 312 18.47 -5.88 11.52
C LEU A 312 19.67 -4.92 11.46
N ALA A 313 19.92 -4.15 12.52
CA ALA A 313 21.10 -3.27 12.58
C ALA A 313 22.40 -4.08 12.49
N SER A 314 22.48 -5.21 13.20
CA SER A 314 23.62 -6.12 13.13
C SER A 314 23.75 -6.78 11.74
N ALA A 315 22.62 -7.14 11.12
CA ALA A 315 22.59 -7.75 9.78
C ALA A 315 23.15 -6.78 8.71
N VAL A 316 22.69 -5.54 8.68
CA VAL A 316 23.16 -4.50 7.74
C VAL A 316 24.61 -4.14 8.00
N ALA A 317 25.02 -4.07 9.28
CA ALA A 317 26.41 -3.78 9.65
C ALA A 317 27.38 -4.93 9.32
N GLY A 318 26.88 -6.16 9.13
CA GLY A 318 27.71 -7.35 8.95
C GLY A 318 28.55 -7.72 10.19
N GLN A 319 28.22 -7.17 11.35
CA GLN A 319 28.92 -7.37 12.63
C GLN A 319 27.96 -7.20 13.80
N ASP A 320 28.33 -7.69 14.98
CA ASP A 320 27.54 -7.54 16.21
C ASP A 320 27.49 -6.07 16.66
N MET A 321 26.28 -5.51 16.67
CA MET A 321 26.02 -4.12 17.07
C MET A 321 25.49 -4.01 18.51
N SER A 322 25.46 -5.09 19.30
CA SER A 322 24.80 -5.14 20.63
C SER A 322 25.25 -4.03 21.58
N GLN A 323 26.54 -3.68 21.58
CA GLN A 323 27.07 -2.59 22.42
C GLN A 323 26.54 -1.22 21.98
N ALA A 324 26.48 -0.96 20.68
CA ALA A 324 25.95 0.29 20.13
C ALA A 324 24.43 0.40 20.39
N ILE A 325 23.71 -0.73 20.31
CA ILE A 325 22.27 -0.83 20.61
C ILE A 325 21.97 -0.58 22.09
N ALA A 326 22.83 -1.03 23.01
CA ALA A 326 22.64 -0.79 24.44
C ALA A 326 22.65 0.71 24.82
N GLY A 327 23.41 1.54 24.11
CA GLY A 327 23.35 3.00 24.15
C GLY A 327 22.47 3.62 23.04
N GLY A 328 21.81 2.78 22.26
CA GLY A 328 21.29 3.10 20.94
C GLY A 328 20.14 4.09 20.95
N MET A 329 19.28 4.06 21.98
CA MET A 329 18.17 5.02 22.07
C MET A 329 18.67 6.45 22.26
N LEU A 330 19.75 6.69 23.02
CA LEU A 330 20.32 8.03 23.15
C LEU A 330 20.97 8.50 21.83
N LEU A 331 21.61 7.56 21.11
CA LEU A 331 22.21 7.82 19.80
C LEU A 331 21.15 8.09 18.72
N ALA A 332 20.04 7.37 18.73
CA ALA A 332 18.99 7.46 17.71
C ALA A 332 17.92 8.51 18.01
N ALA A 333 17.70 8.87 19.28
CA ALA A 333 16.57 9.69 19.74
C ALA A 333 16.27 10.96 18.93
N PRO A 334 17.24 11.77 18.48
CA PRO A 334 16.93 12.96 17.68
C PRO A 334 16.34 12.66 16.30
N PHE A 335 16.47 11.42 15.82
CA PHE A 335 16.19 11.00 14.45
C PHE A 335 15.06 9.99 14.34
N VAL A 336 14.52 9.50 15.47
CA VAL A 336 13.49 8.47 15.50
C VAL A 336 12.29 8.94 16.30
N GLN A 337 11.13 8.38 16.00
CA GLN A 337 9.93 8.55 16.80
C GLN A 337 9.24 7.19 16.99
N PRO A 338 8.72 6.91 18.20
CA PRO A 338 7.85 5.78 18.40
C PRO A 338 6.49 6.06 17.76
N GLU A 339 5.91 5.02 17.17
CA GLU A 339 4.55 5.04 16.64
C GLU A 339 3.77 3.89 17.29
N GLU A 340 2.62 4.21 17.88
CA GLU A 340 1.67 3.22 18.37
C GLU A 340 0.77 2.85 17.20
N PRO A 341 0.67 1.57 16.81
CA PRO A 341 -0.22 1.17 15.73
C PRO A 341 -1.68 1.50 16.07
N ASP A 342 -2.47 1.91 15.07
CA ASP A 342 -3.89 2.23 15.25
C ASP A 342 -4.63 1.05 15.90
N ALA A 343 -5.35 1.34 16.99
CA ALA A 343 -6.06 0.34 17.79
C ALA A 343 -7.14 -0.42 17.01
N ASP A 344 -7.63 0.14 15.90
CA ASP A 344 -8.67 -0.45 15.05
C ASP A 344 -8.14 -1.52 14.08
N ALA A 345 -6.81 -1.69 13.95
CA ALA A 345 -6.20 -2.79 13.19
C ALA A 345 -5.98 -4.07 14.03
N ALA A 346 -6.42 -4.07 15.29
CA ALA A 346 -6.14 -5.10 16.28
C ALA A 346 -7.34 -6.03 16.53
N ASP A 347 -7.73 -6.82 15.52
CA ASP A 347 -8.56 -8.02 15.77
C ASP A 347 -7.72 -9.21 16.30
N ASP A 348 -6.38 -9.08 16.35
CA ASP A 348 -5.48 -10.08 16.91
C ASP A 348 -5.23 -9.84 18.41
N GLU A 349 -5.61 -10.80 19.26
CA GLU A 349 -5.28 -10.86 20.70
C GLU A 349 -3.76 -10.83 21.01
N GLN A 350 -2.88 -10.82 19.99
CA GLN A 350 -1.43 -10.62 20.08
C GLN A 350 -0.94 -9.18 19.77
N ALA A 351 -1.83 -8.21 19.55
CA ALA A 351 -1.46 -6.82 19.28
C ALA A 351 -1.01 -6.02 20.53
N ASP A 352 -1.01 -6.63 21.71
CA ASP A 352 -0.57 -5.98 22.94
C ASP A 352 0.94 -5.68 22.89
N GLY A 353 1.31 -4.42 22.62
CA GLY A 353 2.64 -3.87 22.91
C GLY A 353 3.66 -3.78 21.76
N ARG A 354 3.25 -3.78 20.49
CA ARG A 354 4.21 -3.60 19.37
C ARG A 354 4.46 -2.13 19.06
N THR A 355 5.29 -1.46 19.87
CA THR A 355 5.82 -0.14 19.51
C THR A 355 6.62 -0.23 18.21
N LEU A 356 6.17 0.50 17.19
CA LEU A 356 6.92 0.70 15.97
C LEU A 356 7.92 1.84 16.18
N LEU A 357 9.08 1.72 15.55
CA LEU A 357 10.08 2.76 15.49
C LEU A 357 10.22 3.19 14.03
N ARG A 358 10.08 4.49 13.78
CA ARG A 358 10.32 5.07 12.45
C ARG A 358 11.27 6.24 12.54
N LEU A 359 11.85 6.62 11.42
CA LEU A 359 12.60 7.86 11.33
C LEU A 359 11.65 9.07 11.43
N LEU A 360 12.13 10.11 12.10
CA LEU A 360 11.40 11.36 12.31
C LEU A 360 10.98 12.01 10.98
N HIS A 361 11.79 11.85 9.93
CA HIS A 361 11.57 12.48 8.64
C HIS A 361 12.17 11.65 7.48
N PRO A 362 11.49 11.52 6.32
CA PRO A 362 11.96 10.76 5.15
C PRO A 362 13.36 11.15 4.63
N ALA A 363 13.71 12.44 4.66
CA ALA A 363 15.04 12.91 4.30
C ALA A 363 16.19 12.26 5.10
N ILE A 364 15.94 11.79 6.32
CA ILE A 364 16.92 11.00 7.08
C ILE A 364 17.10 9.64 6.40
N SER A 365 16.02 9.00 5.96
CA SER A 365 16.08 7.77 5.17
C SER A 365 16.86 7.99 3.87
N ASP A 366 16.65 9.10 3.18
CA ASP A 366 17.38 9.45 1.94
C ASP A 366 18.88 9.58 2.18
N GLU A 367 19.28 10.33 3.21
CA GLU A 367 20.69 10.49 3.61
C GLU A 367 21.34 9.15 3.96
N ILE A 368 20.66 8.31 4.75
CA ILE A 368 21.18 7.01 5.15
C ILE A 368 21.32 6.07 3.94
N ARG A 369 20.29 6.00 3.08
CA ARG A 369 20.30 5.17 1.86
C ARG A 369 21.39 5.61 0.89
N ALA A 370 21.57 6.91 0.69
CA ALA A 370 22.63 7.45 -0.17
C ALA A 370 24.04 7.14 0.37
N GLY A 371 24.19 6.99 1.69
CA GLY A 371 25.44 6.61 2.33
C GLY A 371 25.75 5.10 2.33
N LEU A 372 24.81 4.24 1.93
CA LEU A 372 25.05 2.79 1.87
C LEU A 372 25.89 2.42 0.64
N PRO A 373 26.97 1.63 0.79
CA PRO A 373 27.80 1.21 -0.35
C PRO A 373 27.04 0.40 -1.41
N ASN A 374 26.06 -0.38 -0.98
CA ASN A 374 25.20 -1.18 -1.84
C ASN A 374 23.83 -1.39 -1.17
N LEU A 375 22.84 -0.65 -1.66
CA LEU A 375 21.47 -0.67 -1.14
C LEU A 375 20.82 -2.06 -1.28
N ALA A 376 20.94 -2.69 -2.45
CA ALA A 376 20.39 -4.02 -2.71
C ALA A 376 21.00 -5.08 -1.78
N ALA A 377 22.31 -5.01 -1.50
CA ALA A 377 22.97 -5.93 -0.58
C ALA A 377 22.47 -5.75 0.87
N ALA A 378 22.29 -4.51 1.33
CA ALA A 378 21.74 -4.22 2.66
C ALA A 378 20.30 -4.72 2.79
N GLN A 379 19.49 -4.55 1.75
CA GLN A 379 18.12 -5.08 1.70
C GLN A 379 18.10 -6.61 1.69
N GLY A 380 19.02 -7.25 0.97
CA GLY A 380 19.20 -8.71 1.02
C GLY A 380 19.59 -9.21 2.41
N GLN A 381 20.46 -8.49 3.13
CA GLN A 381 20.83 -8.83 4.52
C GLN A 381 19.63 -8.69 5.47
N ILE A 382 18.82 -7.63 5.31
CA ILE A 382 17.57 -7.49 6.06
C ILE A 382 16.63 -8.64 5.74
N ALA A 383 16.34 -8.90 4.46
CA ALA A 383 15.43 -9.96 4.04
C ALA A 383 15.84 -11.33 4.60
N MET A 384 17.12 -11.66 4.59
CA MET A 384 17.63 -12.90 5.19
C MET A 384 17.43 -12.93 6.70
N ALA A 385 17.73 -11.84 7.42
CA ALA A 385 17.53 -11.76 8.86
C ALA A 385 16.04 -11.85 9.25
N LEU A 386 15.15 -11.31 8.41
CA LEU A 386 13.69 -11.42 8.57
C LEU A 386 13.20 -12.85 8.32
N LEU A 387 13.68 -13.52 7.25
CA LEU A 387 13.37 -14.93 6.97
C LEU A 387 13.78 -15.84 8.12
N GLU A 388 14.96 -15.64 8.68
CA GLU A 388 15.43 -16.38 9.86
C GLU A 388 14.69 -16.02 11.15
N ALA A 389 13.88 -14.96 11.16
CA ALA A 389 13.01 -14.60 12.28
C ALA A 389 11.64 -15.29 12.21
N VAL A 390 11.28 -15.89 11.05
CA VAL A 390 10.02 -16.62 10.89
C VAL A 390 10.05 -17.89 11.74
N PRO A 391 9.20 -18.01 12.79
CA PRO A 391 9.20 -19.17 13.68
C PRO A 391 8.85 -20.44 12.91
N GLU A 392 9.66 -21.49 13.03
CA GLU A 392 9.41 -22.80 12.40
C GLU A 392 9.25 -22.77 10.86
N GLN A 393 9.61 -21.65 10.20
CA GLN A 393 9.29 -21.37 8.79
C GLN A 393 7.77 -21.33 8.51
N ASP A 394 6.99 -20.98 9.53
CA ASP A 394 5.53 -20.83 9.49
C ASP A 394 5.16 -19.34 9.43
N TRP A 395 4.69 -18.90 8.25
CA TRP A 395 4.25 -17.53 8.00
C TRP A 395 3.03 -17.13 8.82
N GLY A 396 2.21 -18.08 9.27
CA GLY A 396 1.08 -17.83 10.16
C GLY A 396 1.52 -17.38 11.56
N LYS A 397 2.75 -17.71 11.96
CA LYS A 397 3.37 -17.32 13.24
C LYS A 397 4.35 -16.15 13.12
N ALA A 398 4.63 -15.70 11.90
CA ALA A 398 5.54 -14.58 11.66
C ALA A 398 4.97 -13.28 12.24
N ASP A 399 5.84 -12.38 12.68
CA ASP A 399 5.44 -11.02 12.99
C ASP A 399 4.83 -10.36 11.73
N PRO A 400 3.72 -9.59 11.84
CA PRO A 400 3.08 -8.97 10.69
C PRO A 400 4.03 -8.17 9.81
N TYR A 401 4.95 -7.41 10.40
CA TYR A 401 5.95 -6.69 9.63
C TYR A 401 6.77 -7.64 8.74
N VAL A 402 7.15 -8.81 9.27
CA VAL A 402 7.93 -9.80 8.50
C VAL A 402 7.12 -10.33 7.33
N ARG A 403 5.90 -10.83 7.56
CA ARG A 403 5.09 -11.44 6.49
C ARG A 403 4.63 -10.41 5.44
N ASP A 404 4.32 -9.19 5.85
CA ASP A 404 3.67 -8.20 4.98
C ASP A 404 4.71 -7.38 4.19
N ASN A 405 5.90 -7.14 4.76
CA ASN A 405 6.91 -6.26 4.16
C ASN A 405 8.13 -6.96 3.56
N ILE A 406 8.30 -8.27 3.75
CA ILE A 406 9.45 -8.99 3.18
C ILE A 406 9.50 -8.96 1.65
N ALA A 407 8.33 -8.84 1.00
CA ALA A 407 8.25 -8.73 -0.45
C ALA A 407 8.93 -7.44 -0.96
N GLY A 408 8.77 -6.31 -0.25
CA GLY A 408 9.43 -5.05 -0.57
C GLY A 408 10.95 -5.13 -0.42
N HIS A 409 11.42 -5.72 0.70
CA HIS A 409 12.86 -5.94 0.94
C HIS A 409 13.49 -6.84 -0.13
N THR A 410 12.84 -7.93 -0.50
CA THR A 410 13.35 -8.86 -1.51
C THR A 410 13.23 -8.32 -2.93
N LEU A 411 12.25 -7.47 -3.23
CA LEU A 411 12.14 -6.78 -4.52
C LEU A 411 13.37 -5.88 -4.75
N GLU A 412 13.69 -5.03 -3.77
CA GLU A 412 14.86 -4.13 -3.85
C GLU A 412 16.20 -4.88 -3.90
N ALA A 413 16.25 -6.07 -3.29
CA ALA A 413 17.41 -6.94 -3.34
C ALA A 413 17.54 -7.74 -4.65
N GLY A 414 16.51 -7.74 -5.53
CA GLY A 414 16.44 -8.61 -6.71
C GLY A 414 16.26 -10.10 -6.36
N LEU A 415 15.69 -10.40 -5.19
CA LEU A 415 15.52 -11.74 -4.62
C LEU A 415 14.04 -12.18 -4.51
N LEU A 416 13.11 -11.32 -4.92
CA LEU A 416 11.68 -11.62 -4.81
C LEU A 416 11.26 -12.88 -5.59
N PRO A 417 11.70 -13.12 -6.85
CA PRO A 417 11.30 -14.31 -7.59
C PRO A 417 11.61 -15.64 -6.88
N GLN A 418 12.70 -15.71 -6.09
CA GLN A 418 13.04 -16.90 -5.31
C GLN A 418 12.07 -17.10 -4.14
N LEU A 419 11.62 -16.01 -3.51
CA LEU A 419 10.66 -16.03 -2.41
C LEU A 419 9.23 -16.38 -2.88
N LEU A 420 8.85 -16.00 -4.10
CA LEU A 420 7.53 -16.26 -4.70
C LEU A 420 7.34 -17.74 -5.14
N THR A 421 7.88 -18.67 -4.36
CA THR A 421 7.69 -20.11 -4.47
C THR A 421 7.08 -20.73 -3.21
N ASP A 422 6.81 -19.92 -2.18
CA ASP A 422 6.23 -20.39 -0.92
C ASP A 422 4.72 -20.05 -0.82
N PRO A 423 3.82 -21.05 -0.89
CA PRO A 423 2.39 -20.85 -0.68
C PRO A 423 2.04 -20.22 0.67
N GLY A 424 2.84 -20.46 1.72
CA GLY A 424 2.57 -19.90 3.03
C GLY A 424 2.64 -18.38 3.02
N LEU A 425 3.58 -17.81 2.24
CA LEU A 425 3.65 -16.36 2.07
C LEU A 425 2.40 -15.82 1.39
N PHE A 426 1.94 -16.45 0.29
CA PHE A 426 0.75 -16.02 -0.44
C PHE A 426 -0.53 -16.06 0.41
N VAL A 427 -0.61 -17.01 1.34
CA VAL A 427 -1.77 -17.20 2.22
C VAL A 427 -1.79 -16.20 3.37
N HIS A 428 -0.63 -15.82 3.91
CA HIS A 428 -0.55 -15.05 5.15
C HIS A 428 -0.21 -13.58 4.96
N ALA A 429 0.68 -13.23 4.02
CA ALA A 429 1.07 -11.83 3.76
C ALA A 429 -0.13 -10.98 3.32
N ASP A 430 -0.15 -9.71 3.71
CA ASP A 430 -1.15 -8.76 3.23
C ASP A 430 -1.20 -8.77 1.69
N PRO A 431 -2.38 -9.03 1.09
CA PRO A 431 -2.50 -9.11 -0.36
C PRO A 431 -2.22 -7.79 -1.08
N VAL A 432 -2.32 -6.63 -0.41
CA VAL A 432 -2.07 -5.31 -1.02
C VAL A 432 -0.58 -5.10 -1.33
N PRO A 433 0.33 -5.06 -0.34
CA PRO A 433 1.76 -4.88 -0.60
C PRO A 433 2.35 -6.07 -1.37
N LEU A 434 1.91 -7.31 -1.10
CA LEU A 434 2.41 -8.46 -1.84
C LEU A 434 2.04 -8.37 -3.33
N ARG A 435 0.80 -8.01 -3.68
CA ARG A 435 0.40 -7.81 -5.07
C ARG A 435 1.25 -6.74 -5.75
N ALA A 436 1.42 -5.58 -5.12
CA ALA A 436 2.21 -4.49 -5.70
C ALA A 436 3.67 -4.89 -5.94
N ALA A 437 4.27 -5.66 -5.01
CA ALA A 437 5.62 -6.18 -5.17
C ALA A 437 5.71 -7.18 -6.35
N VAL A 438 4.72 -8.07 -6.51
CA VAL A 438 4.69 -9.03 -7.62
C VAL A 438 4.47 -8.34 -8.97
N GLU A 439 3.60 -7.33 -9.03
CA GLU A 439 3.34 -6.53 -10.25
C GLU A 439 4.58 -5.75 -10.73
N ALA A 440 5.49 -5.40 -9.82
CA ALA A 440 6.73 -4.70 -10.15
C ALA A 440 7.79 -5.61 -10.80
N VAL A 441 7.65 -6.93 -10.70
CA VAL A 441 8.58 -7.89 -11.31
C VAL A 441 8.17 -8.17 -12.76
N PRO A 442 9.11 -8.14 -13.73
CA PRO A 442 8.81 -8.53 -15.11
C PRO A 442 8.17 -9.91 -15.20
N THR A 443 7.10 -10.04 -15.98
CA THR A 443 6.31 -11.29 -16.07
C THR A 443 7.15 -12.51 -16.45
N GLU A 444 8.21 -12.33 -17.25
CA GLU A 444 9.16 -13.36 -17.68
C GLU A 444 10.06 -13.88 -16.55
N GLU A 445 10.26 -13.11 -15.49
CA GLU A 445 11.02 -13.50 -14.30
C GLU A 445 10.13 -14.20 -13.26
N LEU A 446 8.81 -14.10 -13.40
CA LEU A 446 7.85 -14.72 -12.50
C LEU A 446 7.69 -16.23 -12.75
N GLY A 447 7.93 -17.02 -11.70
CA GLY A 447 7.60 -18.44 -11.66
C GLY A 447 6.10 -18.69 -11.85
N ALA A 448 5.74 -19.92 -12.25
CA ALA A 448 4.34 -20.35 -12.37
C ALA A 448 3.48 -20.06 -11.11
N PRO A 449 3.94 -20.32 -9.87
CA PRO A 449 3.15 -20.01 -8.68
C PRO A 449 2.89 -18.50 -8.49
N ALA A 450 3.90 -17.66 -8.76
CA ALA A 450 3.77 -16.21 -8.68
C ALA A 450 2.76 -15.66 -9.69
N ARG A 451 2.72 -16.21 -10.91
CA ARG A 451 1.72 -15.85 -11.93
C ARG A 451 0.31 -16.28 -11.53
N THR A 452 0.17 -17.43 -10.86
CA THR A 452 -1.10 -17.89 -10.28
C THR A 452 -1.58 -16.94 -9.18
N TYR A 453 -0.66 -16.53 -8.29
CA TYR A 453 -0.96 -15.52 -7.27
C TYR A 453 -1.41 -14.20 -7.90
N LEU A 454 -0.66 -13.67 -8.88
CA LEU A 454 -0.97 -12.41 -9.54
C LEU A 454 -2.36 -12.42 -10.21
N ARG A 455 -2.74 -13.53 -10.85
CA ARG A 455 -4.09 -13.73 -11.41
C ARG A 455 -5.18 -13.65 -10.34
N THR A 456 -4.90 -14.16 -9.14
CA THR A 456 -5.86 -14.28 -8.03
C THR A 456 -5.88 -13.03 -7.15
N ALA A 457 -4.78 -12.27 -7.09
CA ALA A 457 -4.59 -11.15 -6.18
C ALA A 457 -5.71 -10.08 -6.20
N PRO A 458 -6.27 -9.68 -7.37
CA PRO A 458 -7.41 -8.74 -7.39
C PRO A 458 -8.63 -9.24 -6.60
N LEU A 459 -8.89 -10.55 -6.61
CA LEU A 459 -9.95 -11.17 -5.83
C LEU A 459 -9.63 -11.11 -4.33
N LEU A 460 -8.39 -11.42 -3.95
CA LEU A 460 -7.94 -11.44 -2.55
C LEU A 460 -8.00 -10.03 -1.94
N THR A 461 -7.54 -9.01 -2.67
CA THR A 461 -7.58 -7.61 -2.22
C THR A 461 -9.01 -7.09 -2.10
N ARG A 462 -9.86 -7.32 -3.11
CA ARG A 462 -11.24 -6.80 -3.12
C ARG A 462 -12.10 -7.41 -2.01
N THR A 463 -11.89 -8.69 -1.72
CA THR A 463 -12.69 -9.42 -0.72
C THR A 463 -12.14 -9.32 0.69
N GLN A 464 -10.92 -8.79 0.86
CA GLN A 464 -10.18 -8.79 2.12
C GLN A 464 -10.21 -10.18 2.79
N ALA A 465 -10.05 -11.23 1.99
CA ALA A 465 -10.30 -12.59 2.43
C ALA A 465 -9.40 -12.97 3.63
N PRO A 466 -9.94 -13.60 4.69
CA PRO A 466 -9.14 -14.13 5.78
C PRO A 466 -8.22 -15.25 5.27
N ALA A 467 -7.14 -15.54 6.00
CA ALA A 467 -6.10 -16.48 5.57
C ALA A 467 -6.67 -17.85 5.11
N THR A 468 -7.64 -18.41 5.84
CA THR A 468 -8.29 -19.68 5.46
C THR A 468 -9.01 -19.61 4.11
N LEU A 469 -9.71 -18.50 3.82
CA LEU A 469 -10.37 -18.30 2.55
C LEU A 469 -9.34 -18.04 1.43
N ARG A 470 -8.29 -17.26 1.71
CA ARG A 470 -7.17 -17.06 0.76
C ARG A 470 -6.52 -18.39 0.38
N ALA A 471 -6.27 -19.25 1.36
CA ALA A 471 -5.72 -20.59 1.14
C ALA A 471 -6.65 -21.44 0.27
N ALA A 472 -7.96 -21.43 0.50
CA ALA A 472 -8.92 -22.18 -0.31
C ALA A 472 -9.02 -21.66 -1.75
N LEU A 473 -8.99 -20.35 -1.95
CA LEU A 473 -8.98 -19.73 -3.29
C LEU A 473 -7.68 -20.02 -4.05
N LEU A 474 -6.53 -19.93 -3.37
CA LEU A 474 -5.21 -20.24 -3.94
C LEU A 474 -5.07 -21.73 -4.25
N GLU A 475 -5.57 -22.63 -3.40
CA GLU A 475 -5.60 -24.07 -3.67
C GLU A 475 -6.37 -24.36 -4.96
N THR A 476 -7.56 -23.79 -5.12
CA THR A 476 -8.33 -23.92 -6.35
C THR A 476 -7.57 -23.33 -7.55
N ALA A 477 -6.95 -22.15 -7.40
CA ALA A 477 -6.19 -21.51 -8.46
C ALA A 477 -4.98 -22.33 -8.90
N PHE A 478 -4.26 -22.95 -7.97
CA PHE A 478 -3.13 -23.86 -8.28
C PHE A 478 -3.59 -25.10 -9.04
N VAL A 479 -4.74 -25.68 -8.68
CA VAL A 479 -5.29 -26.82 -9.44
C VAL A 479 -5.72 -26.38 -10.85
N GLU A 480 -6.32 -25.20 -11.00
CA GLU A 480 -6.68 -24.63 -12.31
C GLU A 480 -5.46 -24.41 -13.21
N ASP A 481 -4.35 -23.93 -12.65
CA ASP A 481 -3.13 -23.61 -13.38
C ASP A 481 -2.18 -24.83 -13.52
N GLY A 482 -2.61 -26.02 -13.08
CA GLY A 482 -1.87 -27.27 -13.24
C GLY A 482 -0.64 -27.40 -12.32
N LEU A 483 -0.73 -26.85 -11.10
CA LEU A 483 0.31 -26.82 -10.07
C LEU A 483 -0.08 -27.64 -8.83
N PRO A 484 -0.32 -28.96 -8.97
CA PRO A 484 -0.83 -29.80 -7.89
C PRO A 484 0.10 -29.87 -6.67
N GLU A 485 1.41 -29.70 -6.85
CA GLU A 485 2.38 -29.65 -5.74
C GLU A 485 2.20 -28.44 -4.84
N TYR A 486 1.72 -27.30 -5.37
CA TYR A 486 1.43 -26.09 -4.60
C TYR A 486 0.08 -26.19 -3.89
N ALA A 487 -0.93 -26.79 -4.55
CA ALA A 487 -2.21 -27.12 -3.92
C ALA A 487 -2.03 -28.08 -2.74
N GLU A 488 -1.21 -29.14 -2.91
CA GLU A 488 -0.92 -30.09 -1.83
C GLU A 488 -0.10 -29.44 -0.70
N ALA A 489 0.82 -28.53 -1.03
CA ALA A 489 1.58 -27.79 -0.02
C ALA A 489 0.67 -26.95 0.90
N ILE A 490 -0.41 -26.36 0.39
CA ILE A 490 -1.41 -25.67 1.22
C ILE A 490 -2.03 -26.63 2.23
N HIS A 491 -2.40 -27.85 1.81
CA HIS A 491 -3.00 -28.85 2.70
C HIS A 491 -2.03 -29.39 3.75
N GLN A 492 -0.78 -29.68 3.35
CA GLN A 492 0.16 -30.40 4.22
C GLN A 492 0.95 -29.48 5.16
N ARG A 493 1.28 -28.26 4.72
CA ARG A 493 2.24 -27.40 5.43
C ARG A 493 1.59 -26.36 6.33
N LEU A 494 0.39 -25.88 5.98
CA LEU A 494 -0.22 -24.73 6.66
C LEU A 494 -1.14 -25.12 7.82
N GLY A 495 -1.52 -26.39 7.94
CA GLY A 495 -2.39 -26.86 9.02
C GLY A 495 -3.78 -26.22 9.05
N LEU A 496 -4.22 -25.62 7.93
CA LEU A 496 -5.51 -24.94 7.81
C LEU A 496 -6.61 -25.92 7.40
N GLU A 497 -7.75 -25.84 8.08
CA GLU A 497 -8.96 -26.55 7.66
C GLU A 497 -9.68 -25.75 6.57
N LEU A 498 -9.46 -26.12 5.32
CA LEU A 498 -10.09 -25.43 4.19
C LEU A 498 -11.59 -25.77 4.10
N PRO A 499 -12.45 -24.79 3.78
CA PRO A 499 -13.89 -25.00 3.55
C PRO A 499 -14.20 -25.92 2.36
N TRP A 500 -13.23 -26.13 1.46
CA TRP A 500 -13.33 -27.12 0.39
C TRP A 500 -11.97 -27.68 0.00
N GLN A 501 -12.00 -28.75 -0.80
CA GLN A 501 -10.86 -29.28 -1.53
C GLN A 501 -11.20 -29.34 -3.01
N THR A 502 -10.32 -28.85 -3.87
CA THR A 502 -10.51 -28.96 -5.31
C THR A 502 -10.16 -30.38 -5.77
N LEU A 503 -11.14 -31.09 -6.33
CA LEU A 503 -10.96 -32.47 -6.80
C LEU A 503 -10.31 -32.50 -8.19
N TRP A 504 -10.76 -31.60 -9.07
CA TRP A 504 -10.22 -31.43 -10.42
C TRP A 504 -10.72 -30.12 -11.04
N SER A 505 -10.01 -29.67 -12.07
CA SER A 505 -10.39 -28.55 -12.94
C SER A 505 -10.22 -28.93 -14.41
N LEU A 506 -11.11 -28.43 -15.27
CA LEU A 506 -11.16 -28.69 -16.71
C LEU A 506 -11.28 -27.35 -17.46
N PRO A 507 -10.27 -26.93 -18.24
CA PRO A 507 -10.26 -25.65 -18.96
C PRO A 507 -11.08 -25.72 -20.26
N VAL A 508 -12.39 -25.94 -20.13
CA VAL A 508 -13.32 -26.05 -21.26
C VAL A 508 -14.18 -24.78 -21.35
N PRO A 509 -14.03 -23.94 -22.38
CA PRO A 509 -14.81 -22.71 -22.49
C PRO A 509 -16.25 -22.98 -22.93
N GLY A 510 -17.13 -21.99 -22.70
CA GLY A 510 -18.50 -22.00 -23.23
C GLY A 510 -19.45 -22.98 -22.55
N ILE A 511 -19.15 -23.41 -21.32
CA ILE A 511 -20.05 -24.27 -20.54
C ILE A 511 -21.30 -23.46 -20.16
N SER A 512 -22.44 -23.90 -20.68
CA SER A 512 -23.74 -23.23 -20.48
C SER A 512 -24.55 -23.83 -19.34
N ASN A 513 -24.30 -25.09 -18.97
CA ASN A 513 -24.95 -25.75 -17.86
C ASN A 513 -24.08 -26.87 -17.29
N VAL A 514 -24.24 -27.16 -16.00
CA VAL A 514 -23.61 -28.29 -15.32
C VAL A 514 -24.66 -29.03 -14.50
N THR A 515 -24.51 -30.35 -14.38
CA THR A 515 -25.41 -31.18 -13.58
C THR A 515 -24.64 -32.34 -12.97
N VAL A 516 -24.85 -32.58 -11.69
CA VAL A 516 -24.40 -33.79 -11.02
C VAL A 516 -25.39 -34.92 -11.35
N GLY A 517 -24.87 -36.05 -11.80
CA GLY A 517 -25.65 -37.24 -12.09
C GLY A 517 -25.04 -38.49 -11.45
N SER A 518 -25.70 -39.62 -11.65
CA SER A 518 -25.20 -40.94 -11.29
C SER A 518 -25.35 -41.92 -12.44
N LEU A 519 -24.31 -42.71 -12.68
CA LEU A 519 -24.32 -43.80 -13.66
C LEU A 519 -24.51 -45.13 -12.92
N PRO A 520 -25.63 -45.85 -13.12
CA PRO A 520 -25.85 -47.15 -12.51
C PRO A 520 -24.76 -48.14 -12.91
N ARG A 521 -24.23 -48.90 -11.94
CA ARG A 521 -23.34 -50.03 -12.23
C ARG A 521 -24.10 -51.35 -12.09
N PRO A 522 -23.83 -52.36 -12.94
CA PRO A 522 -24.44 -53.69 -12.83
C PRO A 522 -24.19 -54.35 -11.47
N GLU A 523 -23.01 -54.08 -10.88
CA GLU A 523 -22.63 -54.50 -9.54
C GLU A 523 -21.97 -53.32 -8.80
N GLY A 524 -22.50 -52.96 -7.64
CA GLY A 524 -21.95 -51.91 -6.75
C GLY A 524 -22.72 -50.60 -6.74
N ALA A 525 -22.16 -49.60 -6.06
CA ALA A 525 -22.74 -48.26 -5.98
C ALA A 525 -22.69 -47.54 -7.35
N ALA A 526 -23.69 -46.71 -7.62
CA ALA A 526 -23.71 -45.86 -8.80
C ALA A 526 -22.48 -44.94 -8.83
N THR A 527 -21.92 -44.69 -10.02
CA THR A 527 -20.78 -43.79 -10.17
C THR A 527 -21.28 -42.35 -10.24
N PRO A 528 -20.86 -41.45 -9.34
CA PRO A 528 -21.23 -40.05 -9.47
C PRO A 528 -20.51 -39.44 -10.68
N VAL A 529 -21.24 -38.72 -11.52
CA VAL A 529 -20.74 -38.12 -12.77
C VAL A 529 -21.03 -36.62 -12.82
N ALA A 530 -20.11 -35.87 -13.40
CA ALA A 530 -20.28 -34.48 -13.78
C ALA A 530 -20.69 -34.41 -15.25
N VAL A 531 -21.87 -33.85 -15.52
CA VAL A 531 -22.40 -33.63 -16.87
C VAL A 531 -22.30 -32.14 -17.19
N MET A 532 -21.66 -31.81 -18.30
CA MET A 532 -21.43 -30.42 -18.72
C MET A 532 -21.99 -30.21 -20.13
N VAL A 533 -22.77 -29.14 -20.33
CA VAL A 533 -23.26 -28.72 -21.65
C VAL A 533 -22.30 -27.72 -22.25
N VAL A 534 -21.65 -28.10 -23.34
CA VAL A 534 -20.52 -27.40 -23.97
C VAL A 534 -20.82 -27.08 -25.45
N PRO A 535 -20.04 -26.22 -26.13
CA PRO A 535 -20.24 -25.96 -27.55
C PRO A 535 -20.07 -27.22 -28.42
N ALA A 536 -20.79 -27.29 -29.53
CA ALA A 536 -20.57 -28.33 -30.54
C ALA A 536 -19.13 -28.25 -31.08
N GLY A 537 -18.43 -29.39 -31.11
CA GLY A 537 -17.03 -29.47 -31.52
C GLY A 537 -16.01 -29.45 -30.39
N THR A 538 -16.44 -29.28 -29.12
CA THR A 538 -15.55 -29.50 -27.97
C THR A 538 -14.99 -30.93 -28.00
N PRO A 539 -13.66 -31.13 -27.93
CA PRO A 539 -13.05 -32.46 -27.93
C PRO A 539 -13.61 -33.36 -26.83
N GLY A 540 -14.00 -34.59 -27.18
CA GLY A 540 -14.58 -35.56 -26.25
C GLY A 540 -16.06 -35.37 -25.92
N ALA A 541 -16.69 -34.29 -26.40
CA ALA A 541 -18.11 -34.04 -26.18
C ALA A 541 -19.02 -34.76 -27.21
N ARG A 542 -20.21 -35.17 -26.78
CA ARG A 542 -21.22 -35.86 -27.60
C ARG A 542 -22.32 -34.89 -28.02
N PRO A 543 -22.70 -34.80 -29.30
CA PRO A 543 -23.75 -33.88 -29.74
C PRO A 543 -25.09 -34.19 -29.07
N VAL A 544 -25.82 -33.15 -28.68
CA VAL A 544 -27.15 -33.27 -28.08
C VAL A 544 -28.21 -33.14 -29.17
N GLY A 545 -28.85 -34.23 -29.58
CA GLY A 545 -29.95 -34.22 -30.55
C GLY A 545 -29.92 -35.39 -31.53
N ALA A 546 -31.01 -35.57 -32.29
CA ALA A 546 -31.11 -36.63 -33.30
C ALA A 546 -30.05 -36.42 -34.41
N PRO A 547 -29.47 -37.50 -34.97
CA PRO A 547 -28.49 -37.39 -36.04
C PRO A 547 -29.08 -36.63 -37.24
N GLY A 548 -28.54 -35.44 -37.52
CA GLY A 548 -28.97 -34.56 -38.62
C GLY A 548 -29.57 -33.20 -38.21
N GLY A 549 -29.73 -32.91 -36.92
CA GLY A 549 -30.06 -31.57 -36.43
C GLY A 549 -28.82 -30.76 -36.08
N GLU A 550 -28.72 -29.51 -36.56
CA GLU A 550 -27.68 -28.55 -36.16
C GLU A 550 -27.91 -28.09 -34.70
N SER A 551 -27.67 -28.98 -33.72
CA SER A 551 -27.57 -28.56 -32.33
C SER A 551 -26.21 -27.92 -32.09
N GLY A 552 -26.20 -26.64 -31.72
CA GLY A 552 -24.98 -25.91 -31.36
C GLY A 552 -24.33 -26.35 -30.04
N SER A 553 -24.87 -27.37 -29.36
CA SER A 553 -24.42 -27.85 -28.06
C SER A 553 -24.10 -29.36 -28.04
N ALA A 554 -23.09 -29.73 -27.28
CA ALA A 554 -22.67 -31.09 -26.97
C ALA A 554 -22.62 -31.31 -25.45
N VAL A 555 -22.51 -32.57 -25.01
CA VAL A 555 -22.40 -32.98 -23.61
C VAL A 555 -21.06 -33.65 -23.36
N LEU A 556 -20.36 -33.17 -22.35
CA LEU A 556 -19.13 -33.76 -21.83
C LEU A 556 -19.45 -34.42 -20.48
N VAL A 557 -18.98 -35.65 -20.27
CA VAL A 557 -19.22 -36.42 -19.04
C VAL A 557 -17.90 -36.86 -18.44
N HIS A 558 -17.68 -36.53 -17.17
CA HIS A 558 -16.52 -36.95 -16.38
C HIS A 558 -16.97 -37.60 -15.07
N GLY A 559 -16.11 -38.38 -14.43
CA GLY A 559 -16.34 -38.76 -13.04
C GLY A 559 -16.42 -37.52 -12.14
N LEU A 560 -17.35 -37.51 -11.18
CA LEU A 560 -17.51 -36.37 -10.29
C LEU A 560 -16.33 -36.26 -9.30
N VAL A 561 -15.77 -37.39 -8.87
CA VAL A 561 -14.65 -37.43 -7.89
C VAL A 561 -13.29 -37.41 -8.57
N GLN A 562 -13.15 -38.08 -9.71
CA GLN A 562 -11.93 -38.11 -10.52
C GLN A 562 -12.31 -37.75 -11.96
N PRO A 563 -11.53 -36.89 -12.64
CA PRO A 563 -11.88 -36.38 -13.97
C PRO A 563 -11.64 -37.40 -15.09
N ASP A 564 -11.82 -38.69 -14.82
CA ASP A 564 -11.58 -39.75 -15.79
C ASP A 564 -12.60 -39.71 -16.92
N HIS A 565 -12.12 -39.95 -18.15
CA HIS A 565 -13.01 -40.23 -19.27
C HIS A 565 -13.66 -41.59 -19.04
N LEU A 566 -14.95 -41.59 -18.74
CA LEU A 566 -15.73 -42.79 -18.44
C LEU A 566 -16.08 -43.64 -19.67
N GLY A 567 -15.32 -43.53 -20.76
CA GLY A 567 -15.51 -44.32 -21.98
C GLY A 567 -16.81 -44.01 -22.73
N ASP A 568 -17.32 -45.02 -23.44
CA ASP A 568 -18.51 -44.87 -24.28
C ASP A 568 -19.82 -45.00 -23.47
N ILE A 569 -20.19 -43.94 -22.74
CA ILE A 569 -21.43 -43.92 -21.94
C ILE A 569 -22.64 -43.56 -22.79
N ASP A 570 -23.70 -44.35 -22.68
CA ASP A 570 -25.02 -43.96 -23.16
C ASP A 570 -25.63 -42.87 -22.26
N LEU A 571 -25.83 -41.67 -22.82
CA LEU A 571 -26.31 -40.50 -22.08
C LEU A 571 -27.70 -40.72 -21.46
N GLU A 572 -28.51 -41.62 -22.01
CA GLU A 572 -29.83 -41.96 -21.49
C GLU A 572 -29.76 -42.74 -20.17
N GLN A 573 -28.60 -43.33 -19.84
CA GLN A 573 -28.40 -44.09 -18.60
C GLN A 573 -28.00 -43.22 -17.40
N ILE A 574 -27.70 -41.94 -17.62
CA ILE A 574 -27.32 -41.02 -16.55
C ILE A 574 -28.58 -40.58 -15.79
N LEU A 575 -28.69 -41.00 -14.54
CA LEU A 575 -29.76 -40.60 -13.64
C LEU A 575 -29.43 -39.25 -13.01
N ARG A 576 -30.33 -38.28 -13.15
CA ARG A 576 -30.25 -36.99 -12.47
C ARG A 576 -31.00 -37.06 -11.14
N PRO A 577 -30.51 -36.42 -10.07
CA PRO A 577 -31.27 -36.33 -8.83
C PRO A 577 -32.59 -35.58 -9.08
N SER A 578 -33.66 -36.07 -8.46
CA SER A 578 -34.96 -35.41 -8.44
C SER A 578 -34.94 -34.14 -7.58
N GLU A 579 -35.89 -33.22 -7.79
CA GLU A 579 -36.03 -32.03 -6.95
C GLU A 579 -36.26 -32.38 -5.48
N ASP A 580 -36.97 -33.48 -5.19
CA ASP A 580 -37.18 -33.98 -3.83
C ASP A 580 -35.87 -34.49 -3.19
N GLU A 581 -35.03 -35.19 -3.96
CA GLU A 581 -33.70 -35.62 -3.50
C GLU A 581 -32.77 -34.43 -3.24
N HIS A 582 -32.79 -33.41 -4.11
CA HIS A 582 -32.09 -32.16 -3.87
C HIS A 582 -32.66 -31.39 -2.68
N ALA A 583 -33.97 -31.45 -2.43
CA ALA A 583 -34.62 -30.81 -1.30
C ALA A 583 -34.26 -31.49 0.04
N ALA A 584 -34.07 -32.80 0.02
CA ALA A 584 -33.71 -33.62 1.17
C ALA A 584 -32.19 -33.65 1.47
N ALA A 585 -31.34 -33.20 0.55
CA ALA A 585 -29.90 -33.13 0.77
C ALA A 585 -29.54 -32.21 1.96
N PRO A 586 -28.52 -32.56 2.77
CA PRO A 586 -28.18 -31.81 3.99
C PRO A 586 -27.66 -30.40 3.69
N LEU A 587 -27.04 -30.21 2.53
CA LEU A 587 -26.51 -28.93 2.09
C LEU A 587 -27.45 -28.25 1.09
N GLY A 588 -27.55 -26.93 1.17
CA GLY A 588 -28.23 -26.10 0.19
C GLY A 588 -27.24 -25.21 -0.56
N LEU A 589 -27.63 -24.79 -1.77
CA LEU A 589 -26.83 -23.95 -2.65
C LEU A 589 -27.63 -22.69 -3.02
N SER A 590 -26.98 -21.54 -2.96
CA SER A 590 -27.44 -20.35 -3.71
C SER A 590 -26.33 -19.78 -4.55
N ARG A 591 -26.75 -19.07 -5.60
CA ARG A 591 -25.89 -18.50 -6.62
C ARG A 591 -26.26 -17.05 -6.88
N GLY A 592 -25.28 -16.17 -6.65
CA GLY A 592 -25.22 -14.84 -7.25
C GLY A 592 -24.47 -14.87 -8.59
N ALA A 593 -24.17 -13.71 -9.16
CA ALA A 593 -23.40 -13.63 -10.40
C ALA A 593 -21.96 -14.13 -10.18
N ASP A 594 -21.30 -13.66 -9.12
CA ASP A 594 -19.88 -13.81 -8.80
C ASP A 594 -19.62 -14.51 -7.46
N TYR A 595 -20.69 -14.95 -6.76
CA TYR A 595 -20.59 -15.71 -5.52
C TYR A 595 -21.51 -16.94 -5.52
N LEU A 596 -21.09 -17.98 -4.80
CA LEU A 596 -21.88 -19.15 -4.43
C LEU A 596 -21.84 -19.32 -2.92
N ARG A 597 -22.98 -19.56 -2.29
CA ARG A 597 -23.07 -19.85 -0.85
C ARG A 597 -23.64 -21.25 -0.64
N ILE A 598 -22.98 -22.00 0.24
CA ILE A 598 -23.37 -23.33 0.65
C ILE A 598 -23.71 -23.27 2.13
N TRP A 599 -24.86 -23.81 2.49
CA TRP A 599 -25.36 -23.78 3.87
C TRP A 599 -25.81 -25.16 4.33
N ASP A 600 -25.67 -25.41 5.62
CA ASP A 600 -26.31 -26.54 6.27
C ASP A 600 -27.81 -26.22 6.40
N ARG A 601 -28.67 -27.09 5.86
CA ARG A 601 -30.12 -26.86 5.91
C ARG A 601 -30.72 -27.11 7.29
N THR A 602 -30.05 -27.88 8.13
CA THR A 602 -30.49 -28.22 9.49
C THR A 602 -30.34 -27.01 10.40
N ASP A 603 -29.15 -26.42 10.41
CA ASP A 603 -28.78 -25.35 11.34
C ASP A 603 -28.81 -23.95 10.69
N GLN A 604 -29.02 -23.88 9.37
CA GLN A 604 -29.02 -22.66 8.56
C GLN A 604 -27.70 -21.87 8.61
N GLU A 605 -26.60 -22.54 8.95
CA GLU A 605 -25.27 -21.94 8.99
C GLU A 605 -24.58 -21.98 7.63
N LEU A 606 -23.80 -20.94 7.33
CA LEU A 606 -22.98 -20.87 6.13
C LEU A 606 -21.78 -21.81 6.27
N VAL A 607 -21.72 -22.83 5.43
CA VAL A 607 -20.64 -23.84 5.42
C VAL A 607 -19.47 -23.39 4.56
N ALA A 608 -19.76 -22.80 3.40
CA ALA A 608 -18.75 -22.29 2.49
C ALA A 608 -19.29 -21.13 1.64
N ALA A 609 -18.42 -20.16 1.35
CA ALA A 609 -18.68 -19.11 0.38
C ALA A 609 -17.56 -19.10 -0.66
N LEU A 610 -17.92 -19.42 -1.91
CA LEU A 610 -17.01 -19.36 -3.04
C LEU A 610 -17.23 -18.04 -3.78
N ILE A 611 -16.16 -17.28 -3.98
CA ILE A 611 -16.18 -16.04 -4.73
C ILE A 611 -15.32 -16.25 -5.97
N SER A 612 -15.76 -15.72 -7.12
CA SER A 612 -15.00 -15.78 -8.35
C SER A 612 -14.79 -14.38 -8.92
N ASP A 613 -13.64 -14.19 -9.56
CA ASP A 613 -13.32 -13.03 -10.37
C ASP A 613 -14.03 -13.03 -11.72
N THR A 614 -14.70 -14.13 -12.08
CA THR A 614 -15.52 -14.27 -13.30
C THR A 614 -16.91 -14.77 -12.92
N PRO A 615 -17.98 -14.34 -13.61
CA PRO A 615 -19.32 -14.82 -13.28
C PRO A 615 -19.47 -16.34 -13.42
N PHE A 616 -20.21 -16.95 -12.49
CA PHE A 616 -20.60 -18.35 -12.59
C PHE A 616 -21.63 -18.54 -13.70
N THR A 617 -21.33 -19.38 -14.68
CA THR A 617 -22.28 -19.72 -15.75
C THR A 617 -23.27 -20.78 -15.31
N ALA A 618 -22.82 -21.74 -14.49
CA ALA A 618 -23.67 -22.78 -13.92
C ALA A 618 -23.05 -23.38 -12.64
N ALA A 619 -23.88 -23.94 -11.77
CA ALA A 619 -23.45 -24.66 -10.57
C ALA A 619 -24.47 -25.72 -10.18
N ASP A 620 -24.01 -26.83 -9.62
CA ASP A 620 -24.85 -27.89 -9.06
C ASP A 620 -24.15 -28.57 -7.87
N LEU A 621 -24.92 -29.13 -6.93
CA LEU A 621 -24.38 -29.68 -5.68
C LEU A 621 -24.86 -31.12 -5.45
N SER A 622 -23.93 -32.05 -5.29
CA SER A 622 -24.26 -33.44 -4.97
C SER A 622 -24.75 -33.58 -3.52
N ALA A 623 -25.56 -34.62 -3.27
CA ALA A 623 -26.00 -34.97 -1.91
C ALA A 623 -24.82 -35.27 -0.96
N ASP A 624 -23.69 -35.74 -1.49
CA ASP A 624 -22.46 -36.02 -0.75
C ASP A 624 -21.56 -34.78 -0.57
N GLY A 625 -22.06 -33.58 -0.91
CA GLY A 625 -21.34 -32.32 -0.72
C GLY A 625 -20.25 -32.05 -1.75
N ILE A 626 -20.37 -32.55 -2.98
CA ILE A 626 -19.48 -32.19 -4.09
C ILE A 626 -20.16 -31.13 -4.94
N LEU A 627 -19.57 -29.93 -4.93
CA LEU A 627 -19.99 -28.78 -5.70
C LEU A 627 -19.33 -28.81 -7.09
N LEU A 628 -20.15 -28.89 -8.14
CA LEU A 628 -19.72 -28.76 -9.53
C LEU A 628 -20.04 -27.35 -10.02
N VAL A 629 -19.02 -26.60 -10.46
CA VAL A 629 -19.21 -25.21 -10.92
C VAL A 629 -18.58 -25.00 -12.27
N ALA A 630 -19.17 -24.10 -13.05
CA ALA A 630 -18.66 -23.62 -14.32
C ALA A 630 -18.56 -22.10 -14.34
N THR A 631 -17.48 -21.63 -14.96
CA THR A 631 -17.18 -20.22 -15.25
C THR A 631 -16.72 -20.13 -16.71
N GLU A 632 -16.40 -18.92 -17.19
CA GLU A 632 -15.76 -18.77 -18.50
C GLU A 632 -14.41 -19.51 -18.62
N ARG A 633 -13.74 -19.78 -17.48
CA ARG A 633 -12.46 -20.49 -17.41
C ARG A 633 -12.58 -22.00 -17.57
N GLY A 634 -13.77 -22.55 -17.35
CA GLY A 634 -13.97 -24.00 -17.34
C GLY A 634 -14.87 -24.49 -16.22
N ALA A 635 -14.83 -25.81 -16.00
CA ALA A 635 -15.53 -26.48 -14.92
C ALA A 635 -14.57 -27.03 -13.88
N LYS A 636 -15.02 -27.07 -12.63
CA LYS A 636 -14.29 -27.67 -11.51
C LYS A 636 -15.25 -28.35 -10.54
N ALA A 637 -14.76 -29.40 -9.90
CA ALA A 637 -15.46 -30.06 -8.80
C ALA A 637 -14.73 -29.79 -7.48
N LEU A 638 -15.48 -29.36 -6.47
CA LEU A 638 -15.00 -29.01 -5.15
C LEU A 638 -15.71 -29.90 -4.13
N ARG A 639 -14.96 -30.60 -3.26
CA ARG A 639 -15.55 -31.28 -2.11
C ARG A 639 -15.70 -30.28 -0.97
N ILE A 640 -16.93 -29.94 -0.62
CA ILE A 640 -17.23 -29.08 0.53
C ILE A 640 -16.88 -29.84 1.81
N ARG A 641 -16.19 -29.16 2.72
CA ARG A 641 -15.88 -29.64 4.05
C ARG A 641 -16.62 -28.75 5.03
N ALA A 642 -17.22 -29.34 6.07
CA ALA A 642 -17.84 -28.54 7.12
C ALA A 642 -16.75 -27.66 7.74
N ALA A 643 -16.83 -26.34 7.55
CA ALA A 643 -15.94 -25.41 8.21
C ALA A 643 -16.23 -25.46 9.72
N GLY A 644 -15.20 -25.64 10.55
CA GLY A 644 -15.33 -25.33 11.97
C GLY A 644 -15.76 -23.86 12.11
N ALA A 645 -16.77 -23.61 12.96
CA ALA A 645 -17.40 -22.32 13.17
C ALA A 645 -16.36 -21.17 13.34
N GLY A 646 -16.14 -20.40 12.28
CA GLY A 646 -15.15 -19.31 12.28
C GLY A 646 -15.25 -18.32 11.12
N ILE A 647 -16.29 -18.43 10.28
CA ILE A 647 -16.53 -17.47 9.18
C ILE A 647 -17.77 -16.65 9.55
N ALA A 648 -17.61 -15.79 10.57
CA ALA A 648 -18.59 -14.80 10.95
C ALA A 648 -17.89 -13.54 11.48
N SER A 649 -17.29 -12.75 10.59
CA SER A 649 -17.53 -11.31 10.48
C SER A 649 -16.93 -10.77 9.19
#